data_AF-A0A0W0RYC0-F1
#
_entry.id   AF-A0A0W0RYC0-F1
#
_cell.length_a   1.000
_cell.length_b   1.000
_cell.length_c   1.000
_cell.angle_alpha   90.00
_cell.angle_beta   90.00
_cell.angle_gamma   90.00
#
_symmetry.space_group_name_H-M   'P 1'
#
loop_
_entity.id
_entity.type
_entity.pdbx_description
1 polymer ?
#
loop_
_entity_poly.entity_id
_entity_poly.type
_entity_poly.pdbx_seq_one_letter_code
_entity_poly.pdbx_strand_id
1 'polypeptide(L)'
;MIKRIIYIGTLALLLLSSWAYAKQGPLFKITESGNPAAADVILCLNGKGPLSCQRYHVSAQDLHIRSTANHYYPIAGIMPVTPGYRASGCTLYPKTGYCLFATSNTTSATIHLSADSQKTVPGAPANVTATAGNAQASVSWTAPSNGGSPITSYTVTSHPAGGTCVVTGTTANCTGLTNGTSYIFAVYATNAIGNGPAANSNPVTPSSPIQVTIATGAYSDGSIGRPLLALSKDAGTTWAFPEAITAPLFTPNNTYPFNLGSFIGASCTGNTCIAVGSYFDGSTTRPLLALSKNTGTTWTYPEAITAPLFTPNNTDPFHFGFFNGASCTGNTCVAVGTYDGSTGRPLLALSKDAGTTWTFPEAITAPVFTPNNTHPFNNGFFNGASCTGNTCIAIGGYNDGSIERPLLALSKNAGTTWAYPDPITAPLFTPNNTHPFNNGLFNSTSCSGNTCIAVGAYNDGSIERPLLALSKDAGTTWTFPEAITAPVFTPNNTHPFNNGFFNGASCTGNTCIAVGSYNDGSTGRPLLALSKDAGTTWTFPASITAPVFTPNNAHPFNTGSFIGASCTGNTCIAVGSYFDGSTTRPFLALSKDAGTTWTFPETITAPVFTPNNTHPFNNGSFSRASCAGNTCIAVGTYDDGNFTARPLLALSKDAGTTWTYPEAITAPVFTPNNIYPFNSGYFNGATGFNSLLYPKSLHFLSERSAAKLP
;
A
#
# COMPACT_ATOMS: atom_id res chain seq x y z
N MET A 1 -19.61 75.18 -64.80
CA MET A 1 -18.79 74.15 -65.46
C MET A 1 -17.62 74.83 -66.16
N ILE A 2 -16.39 74.40 -65.87
CA ILE A 2 -15.28 74.22 -66.83
C ILE A 2 -15.00 75.46 -67.71
N LYS A 3 -14.08 76.37 -67.38
CA LYS A 3 -12.60 76.27 -67.40
C LYS A 3 -12.06 77.43 -66.52
N ARG A 4 -11.44 77.29 -65.35
CA ARG A 4 -10.28 76.49 -64.90
C ARG A 4 -9.00 76.75 -65.72
N ILE A 5 -8.01 77.30 -65.02
CA ILE A 5 -6.56 77.02 -65.11
C ILE A 5 -5.84 77.75 -66.25
N ILE A 6 -4.99 78.75 -65.90
CA ILE A 6 -3.61 78.92 -66.44
C ILE A 6 -2.88 80.19 -65.93
N TYR A 7 -3.55 81.26 -65.46
CA TYR A 7 -2.82 82.52 -65.15
C TYR A 7 -2.57 82.83 -63.65
N ILE A 8 -2.35 81.79 -62.84
CA ILE A 8 -1.71 81.92 -61.51
C ILE A 8 -0.19 81.58 -61.60
N GLY A 9 0.31 81.22 -62.78
CA GLY A 9 1.67 80.70 -62.98
C GLY A 9 2.80 81.72 -63.16
N THR A 10 2.54 83.03 -63.26
CA THR A 10 3.57 84.02 -63.64
C THR A 10 3.91 85.06 -62.58
N LEU A 11 3.22 85.08 -61.43
CA LEU A 11 3.57 85.95 -60.29
C LEU A 11 4.32 85.20 -59.16
N ALA A 12 4.55 83.89 -59.31
CA ALA A 12 5.29 83.06 -58.35
C ALA A 12 6.79 82.93 -58.67
N LEU A 13 7.28 83.53 -59.76
CA LEU A 13 8.64 83.27 -60.27
C LEU A 13 9.68 84.37 -59.97
N LEU A 14 9.34 85.43 -59.22
CA LEU A 14 10.26 86.55 -58.96
C LEU A 14 10.33 87.07 -57.50
N LEU A 15 9.85 86.29 -56.52
CA LEU A 15 10.11 86.52 -55.09
C LEU A 15 10.60 85.25 -54.35
N LEU A 16 11.22 84.33 -55.09
CA LEU A 16 12.00 83.20 -54.55
C LEU A 16 13.50 83.52 -54.67
N SER A 17 13.97 84.52 -53.92
CA SER A 17 15.40 84.81 -53.77
C SER A 17 15.72 85.23 -52.33
N SER A 18 15.74 84.25 -51.42
CA SER A 18 16.60 84.22 -50.20
C SER A 18 16.20 83.11 -49.20
N TRP A 19 16.16 81.84 -49.63
CA TRP A 19 16.26 80.72 -48.68
C TRP A 19 17.17 79.64 -49.25
N ALA A 20 18.46 79.95 -49.35
CA ALA A 20 19.47 78.91 -49.37
C ALA A 20 19.55 78.31 -47.96
N TYR A 21 18.71 77.31 -47.66
CA TYR A 21 19.01 76.41 -46.54
C TYR A 21 20.24 75.61 -46.93
N ALA A 22 21.41 76.09 -46.51
CA ALA A 22 22.61 75.28 -46.47
C ALA A 22 22.26 73.99 -45.70
N LYS A 23 22.34 72.84 -46.37
CA LYS A 23 22.17 71.52 -45.76
C LYS A 23 23.22 71.40 -44.65
N GLN A 24 22.82 71.60 -43.39
CA GLN A 24 23.74 71.44 -42.27
C GLN A 24 24.24 69.99 -42.30
N GLY A 25 25.57 69.81 -42.36
CA GLY A 25 26.18 68.49 -42.29
C GLY A 25 25.83 67.77 -40.99
N PRO A 26 26.13 66.46 -40.89
CA PRO A 26 25.91 65.71 -39.66
C PRO A 26 26.69 66.37 -38.51
N LEU A 27 26.06 66.54 -37.35
CA LEU A 27 26.70 67.13 -36.15
C LEU A 27 27.65 66.14 -35.47
N PHE A 28 27.40 64.85 -35.64
CA PHE A 28 28.18 63.74 -35.10
C PHE A 28 28.58 62.74 -36.19
N LYS A 29 29.74 62.13 -36.02
CA LYS A 29 30.18 60.92 -36.72
C LYS A 29 30.08 59.75 -35.75
N ILE A 30 29.29 58.75 -36.10
CA ILE A 30 29.09 57.53 -35.31
C ILE A 30 29.82 56.38 -36.00
N THR A 31 30.65 55.66 -35.25
CA THR A 31 31.21 54.37 -35.67
C THR A 31 30.56 53.30 -34.82
N GLU A 32 30.02 52.26 -35.45
CA GLU A 32 29.20 51.24 -34.80
C GLU A 32 29.96 49.91 -34.74
N SER A 33 29.85 49.22 -33.61
CA SER A 33 30.48 47.91 -33.41
C SER A 33 29.68 47.06 -32.43
N GLY A 34 30.10 45.81 -32.23
CA GLY A 34 29.44 44.89 -31.32
C GLY A 34 28.19 44.22 -31.92
N ASN A 35 27.27 43.81 -31.05
CA ASN A 35 26.07 43.08 -31.44
C ASN A 35 25.11 43.93 -32.29
N PRO A 36 24.34 43.32 -33.21
CA PRO A 36 23.33 44.03 -33.97
C PRO A 36 22.31 44.74 -33.08
N ALA A 37 21.94 45.95 -33.47
CA ALA A 37 20.82 46.72 -32.93
C ALA A 37 20.01 47.30 -34.09
N ALA A 38 18.76 47.68 -33.85
CA ALA A 38 17.97 48.44 -34.82
C ALA A 38 17.27 49.55 -34.05
N ALA A 39 18.01 50.62 -33.76
CA ALA A 39 17.57 51.67 -32.87
C ALA A 39 17.72 53.04 -33.52
N ASP A 40 16.72 53.89 -33.32
CA ASP A 40 16.82 55.32 -33.58
C ASP A 40 17.26 56.01 -32.29
N VAL A 41 18.25 56.89 -32.39
CA VAL A 41 18.76 57.71 -31.30
C VAL A 41 18.73 59.19 -31.67
N ILE A 42 18.49 60.07 -30.70
CA ILE A 42 18.64 61.51 -30.85
C ILE A 42 19.94 61.93 -30.17
N LEU A 43 20.81 62.63 -30.91
CA LEU A 43 22.06 63.21 -30.40
C LEU A 43 22.02 64.73 -30.45
N CYS A 44 22.43 65.40 -29.36
CA CYS A 44 22.40 66.85 -29.26
C CYS A 44 23.75 67.44 -28.82
N LEU A 45 24.21 68.50 -29.50
CA LEU A 45 25.33 69.33 -29.02
C LEU A 45 24.86 70.15 -27.81
N ASN A 46 25.67 70.20 -26.75
CA ASN A 46 25.40 70.93 -25.49
C ASN A 46 24.14 70.52 -24.70
N GLY A 47 23.48 69.41 -25.05
CA GLY A 47 22.36 68.85 -24.29
C GLY A 47 21.15 69.78 -24.11
N LYS A 48 21.08 70.90 -24.86
CA LYS A 48 20.10 71.99 -24.68
C LYS A 48 19.53 72.45 -26.03
N GLY A 49 18.35 71.93 -26.39
CA GLY A 49 17.44 72.53 -27.37
C GLY A 49 17.41 71.87 -28.76
N PRO A 50 16.29 71.99 -29.50
CA PRO A 50 16.04 71.26 -30.76
C PRO A 50 16.95 71.70 -31.92
N LEU A 51 17.51 72.91 -31.87
CA LEU A 51 18.39 73.44 -32.92
C LEU A 51 19.78 72.79 -32.95
N SER A 52 20.15 72.03 -31.91
CA SER A 52 21.44 71.34 -31.81
C SER A 52 21.33 69.82 -31.83
N CYS A 53 20.14 69.29 -32.15
CA CYS A 53 19.82 67.86 -32.12
C CYS A 53 19.62 67.28 -33.52
N GLN A 54 20.13 66.07 -33.75
CA GLN A 54 19.88 65.28 -34.95
C GLN A 54 19.52 63.84 -34.59
N ARG A 55 18.65 63.22 -35.38
CA ARG A 55 18.28 61.80 -35.24
C ARG A 55 19.22 60.96 -36.10
N TYR A 56 19.65 59.83 -35.55
CA TYR A 56 20.51 58.85 -36.20
C TYR A 56 19.87 57.48 -36.09
N HIS A 57 19.97 56.70 -37.17
CA HIS A 57 19.63 55.28 -37.17
C HIS A 57 20.93 54.50 -36.93
N VAL A 58 20.94 53.60 -35.95
CA VAL A 58 22.11 52.79 -35.62
C VAL A 58 21.78 51.29 -35.70
N SER A 59 22.75 50.55 -36.20
CA SER A 59 22.68 49.12 -36.53
C SER A 59 23.45 48.21 -35.55
N ALA A 60 24.15 48.79 -34.57
CA ALA A 60 24.90 48.02 -33.55
C ALA A 60 24.79 48.63 -32.14
N GLN A 61 25.12 47.83 -31.13
CA GLN A 61 24.97 48.19 -29.71
C GLN A 61 26.08 49.12 -29.19
N ASP A 62 27.30 49.02 -29.70
CA ASP A 62 28.42 49.87 -29.28
C ASP A 62 28.59 51.05 -30.24
N LEU A 63 28.35 52.26 -29.74
CA LEU A 63 28.43 53.50 -30.50
C LEU A 63 29.68 54.30 -30.08
N HIS A 64 30.58 54.54 -31.02
CA HIS A 64 31.70 55.45 -30.86
C HIS A 64 31.38 56.80 -31.52
N ILE A 65 31.14 57.83 -30.70
CA ILE A 65 30.55 59.10 -31.13
C ILE A 65 31.57 60.24 -31.04
N ARG A 66 31.81 60.90 -32.18
CA ARG A 66 32.65 62.11 -32.31
C ARG A 66 31.82 63.29 -32.82
N SER A 67 32.11 64.52 -32.41
CA SER A 67 31.53 65.70 -33.06
C SER A 67 32.21 65.96 -34.40
N THR A 68 31.49 66.49 -35.38
CA THR A 68 32.10 66.91 -36.67
C THR A 68 32.75 68.28 -36.61
N ALA A 69 32.34 69.12 -35.66
CA ALA A 69 32.97 70.42 -35.39
C ALA A 69 34.32 70.23 -34.66
N ASN A 70 35.29 71.07 -35.01
CA ASN A 70 36.57 71.20 -34.30
C ASN A 70 36.39 71.96 -32.97
N HIS A 71 35.59 71.39 -32.07
CA HIS A 71 35.24 71.94 -30.77
C HIS A 71 35.05 70.79 -29.77
N TYR A 72 35.43 71.02 -28.52
CA TYR A 72 35.21 70.08 -27.43
C TYR A 72 33.87 70.37 -26.76
N TYR A 73 32.95 69.41 -26.82
CA TYR A 73 31.63 69.48 -26.20
C TYR A 73 31.64 68.69 -24.89
N PRO A 74 31.69 69.35 -23.71
CA PRO A 74 31.72 68.66 -22.42
C PRO A 74 30.39 68.01 -22.05
N ILE A 75 29.29 68.42 -22.70
CA ILE A 75 27.93 68.01 -22.36
C ILE A 75 27.11 67.77 -23.64
N ALA A 76 27.53 66.82 -24.48
CA ALA A 76 26.66 66.27 -25.52
C ALA A 76 25.64 65.31 -24.88
N GLY A 77 24.49 65.07 -25.54
CA GLY A 77 23.45 64.18 -25.02
C GLY A 77 23.00 63.15 -26.05
N ILE A 78 22.73 61.92 -25.61
CA ILE A 78 22.07 60.86 -26.39
C ILE A 78 20.76 60.43 -25.73
N MET A 79 19.73 60.18 -26.53
CA MET A 79 18.47 59.59 -26.08
C MET A 79 18.00 58.55 -27.10
N PRO A 80 17.95 57.25 -26.76
CA PRO A 80 17.29 56.25 -27.58
C PRO A 80 15.80 56.56 -27.68
N VAL A 81 15.24 56.58 -28.89
CA VAL A 81 13.81 56.81 -29.13
C VAL A 81 13.07 55.56 -29.57
N THR A 82 13.78 54.50 -29.98
CA THR A 82 13.19 53.18 -30.14
C THR A 82 12.85 52.60 -28.75
N PRO A 83 11.58 52.22 -28.49
CA PRO A 83 11.18 51.62 -27.22
C PRO A 83 12.00 50.38 -26.89
N GLY A 84 12.33 50.20 -25.60
CA GLY A 84 13.06 49.02 -25.13
C GLY A 84 14.58 49.10 -25.27
N TYR A 85 15.17 50.26 -25.56
CA TYR A 85 16.63 50.46 -25.49
C TYR A 85 17.01 51.46 -24.39
N ARG A 86 18.07 51.15 -23.64
CA ARG A 86 18.71 52.08 -22.69
C ARG A 86 20.17 52.34 -23.09
N ALA A 87 20.61 53.59 -22.96
CA ALA A 87 22.00 53.99 -23.19
C ALA A 87 22.82 53.93 -21.89
N SER A 88 24.08 53.50 -21.99
CA SER A 88 25.05 53.43 -20.90
C SER A 88 26.44 53.88 -21.39
N GLY A 89 27.38 54.17 -20.46
CA GLY A 89 28.66 54.83 -20.80
C GLY A 89 28.60 56.37 -20.76
N CYS A 90 27.53 56.92 -20.19
CA CYS A 90 27.22 58.33 -20.07
C CYS A 90 26.46 58.59 -18.76
N THR A 91 26.31 59.86 -18.36
CA THR A 91 25.61 60.25 -17.13
C THR A 91 24.17 60.62 -17.43
N LEU A 92 23.20 59.87 -16.91
CA LEU A 92 21.78 60.17 -17.12
C LEU A 92 21.40 61.51 -16.49
N TYR A 93 20.71 62.36 -17.25
CA TYR A 93 20.17 63.64 -16.77
C TYR A 93 18.63 63.54 -16.65
N PRO A 94 18.09 63.32 -15.44
CA PRO A 94 16.69 62.93 -15.25
C PRO A 94 15.68 63.97 -15.74
N LYS A 95 16.06 65.26 -15.78
CA LYS A 95 15.15 66.35 -16.20
C LYS A 95 14.82 66.34 -17.68
N THR A 96 15.65 65.75 -18.54
CA THR A 96 15.43 65.75 -20.00
C THR A 96 15.41 64.35 -20.61
N GLY A 97 15.77 63.31 -19.85
CA GLY A 97 15.84 61.93 -20.35
C GLY A 97 17.09 61.62 -21.19
N TYR A 98 17.96 62.62 -21.42
CA TYR A 98 19.22 62.42 -22.14
C TYR A 98 20.29 61.83 -21.24
N CYS A 99 21.13 60.99 -21.83
CA CYS A 99 22.37 60.52 -21.24
C CYS A 99 23.53 61.39 -21.74
N LEU A 100 24.21 62.07 -20.84
CA LEU A 100 25.19 63.12 -21.13
C LEU A 100 26.62 62.56 -21.20
N PHE A 101 27.39 62.99 -22.20
CA PHE A 101 28.77 62.57 -22.43
C PHE A 101 29.62 63.70 -23.01
N ALA A 102 30.94 63.56 -22.92
CA ALA A 102 31.88 64.50 -23.53
C ALA A 102 32.43 63.97 -24.86
N THR A 103 32.60 64.83 -25.86
CA THR A 103 33.12 64.43 -27.18
C THR A 103 33.78 65.60 -27.93
N SER A 104 34.66 65.30 -28.88
CA SER A 104 35.19 66.27 -29.85
C SER A 104 35.40 65.61 -31.22
N ASN A 105 35.97 66.34 -32.17
CA ASN A 105 36.45 65.77 -33.43
C ASN A 105 37.61 64.77 -33.27
N THR A 106 38.40 64.90 -32.20
CA THR A 106 39.55 64.03 -31.90
C THR A 106 39.28 63.01 -30.80
N THR A 107 38.31 63.26 -29.92
CA THR A 107 37.99 62.41 -28.76
C THR A 107 36.61 61.77 -28.94
N SER A 108 36.57 60.43 -28.97
CA SER A 108 35.31 59.67 -29.10
C SER A 108 34.73 59.34 -27.73
N ALA A 109 33.42 59.51 -27.58
CA ALA A 109 32.66 58.86 -26.51
C ALA A 109 32.30 57.43 -26.91
N THR A 110 32.22 56.52 -25.96
CA THR A 110 31.74 55.14 -26.17
C THR A 110 30.44 54.96 -25.41
N ILE A 111 29.35 54.72 -26.13
CA ILE A 111 28.01 54.54 -25.59
C ILE A 111 27.53 53.14 -25.93
N HIS A 112 27.05 52.39 -24.95
CA HIS A 112 26.49 51.05 -25.15
C HIS A 112 24.97 51.08 -25.03
N LEU A 113 24.28 50.63 -26.09
CA LEU A 113 22.84 50.43 -26.14
C LEU A 113 22.51 49.00 -25.70
N SER A 114 21.71 48.85 -24.66
CA SER A 114 21.21 47.55 -24.20
C SER A 114 19.69 47.47 -24.31
N ALA A 115 19.19 46.35 -24.79
CA ALA A 115 17.76 46.07 -24.81
C ALA A 115 17.25 45.89 -23.37
N ASP A 116 16.03 46.37 -23.11
CA ASP A 116 15.30 46.10 -21.89
C ASP A 116 14.72 44.68 -21.98
N SER A 117 15.11 43.80 -21.06
CA SER A 117 14.54 42.45 -21.02
C SER A 117 13.18 42.53 -20.34
N GLN A 118 12.13 42.82 -21.11
CA GLN A 118 10.77 42.84 -20.56
C GLN A 118 10.42 41.46 -20.02
N LYS A 119 10.19 41.38 -18.70
CA LYS A 119 9.72 40.16 -18.04
C LYS A 119 8.23 39.98 -18.31
N THR A 120 7.83 38.77 -18.65
CA THR A 120 6.44 38.37 -18.86
C THR A 120 6.01 37.33 -17.84
N VAL A 121 4.70 37.02 -17.78
CA VAL A 121 4.22 35.82 -17.08
C VAL A 121 4.82 34.55 -17.70
N PRO A 122 4.84 33.41 -16.97
CA PRO A 122 5.31 32.14 -17.51
C PRO A 122 4.45 31.62 -18.67
N GLY A 123 4.99 30.70 -19.46
CA GLY A 123 4.20 29.93 -20.44
C GLY A 123 3.30 28.87 -19.79
N ALA A 124 2.50 28.17 -20.60
CA ALA A 124 1.69 27.04 -20.13
C ALA A 124 2.58 25.81 -19.87
N PRO A 125 2.43 25.09 -18.75
CA PRO A 125 3.09 23.81 -18.52
C PRO A 125 2.82 22.81 -19.65
N ALA A 126 3.77 21.91 -19.92
CA ALA A 126 3.64 20.86 -20.95
C ALA A 126 3.56 19.47 -20.32
N ASN A 127 3.13 18.46 -21.09
CA ASN A 127 3.07 17.05 -20.65
C ASN A 127 2.36 16.87 -19.31
N VAL A 128 1.25 17.59 -19.10
CA VAL A 128 0.45 17.45 -17.88
C VAL A 128 -0.22 16.08 -17.88
N THR A 129 0.17 15.22 -16.95
CA THR A 129 -0.38 13.88 -16.79
C THR A 129 -0.90 13.70 -15.37
N ALA A 130 -2.02 13.00 -15.24
CA ALA A 130 -2.62 12.64 -13.97
C ALA A 130 -2.76 11.13 -13.86
N THR A 131 -2.45 10.59 -12.67
CA THR A 131 -2.64 9.18 -12.31
C THR A 131 -3.56 9.11 -11.10
N ALA A 132 -4.66 8.35 -11.21
CA ALA A 132 -5.63 8.16 -10.13
C ALA A 132 -5.05 7.37 -8.95
N GLY A 133 -5.46 7.72 -7.75
CA GLY A 133 -5.32 6.93 -6.53
C GLY A 133 -6.64 6.85 -5.77
N ASN A 134 -6.59 6.39 -4.52
CA ASN A 134 -7.76 6.37 -3.63
C ASN A 134 -8.05 7.77 -3.09
N ALA A 135 -9.18 8.37 -3.47
CA ALA A 135 -9.58 9.73 -3.09
C ALA A 135 -8.50 10.80 -3.38
N GLN A 136 -7.60 10.51 -4.33
CA GLN A 136 -6.48 11.38 -4.69
C GLN A 136 -6.04 11.18 -6.15
N ALA A 137 -5.22 12.08 -6.66
CA ALA A 137 -4.52 11.92 -7.93
C ALA A 137 -3.10 12.51 -7.86
N SER A 138 -2.13 11.82 -8.44
CA SER A 138 -0.77 12.33 -8.65
C SER A 138 -0.70 12.99 -10.02
N VAL A 139 -0.37 14.28 -10.06
CA VAL A 139 -0.28 15.10 -11.27
C VAL A 139 1.18 15.48 -11.49
N SER A 140 1.69 15.31 -12.71
CA SER A 140 3.05 15.69 -13.10
C SER A 140 3.06 16.47 -14.41
N TRP A 141 4.04 17.35 -14.59
CA TRP A 141 4.17 18.19 -15.78
C TRP A 141 5.63 18.54 -16.06
N THR A 142 5.88 19.14 -17.23
CA THR A 142 7.15 19.79 -17.59
C THR A 142 7.03 21.30 -17.36
N ALA A 143 8.06 21.88 -16.75
CA ALA A 143 8.12 23.32 -16.49
C ALA A 143 8.04 24.13 -17.80
N PRO A 144 7.26 25.23 -17.83
CA PRO A 144 7.21 26.13 -18.98
C PRO A 144 8.40 27.10 -19.03
N SER A 145 8.48 27.89 -20.10
CA SER A 145 9.33 29.09 -20.10
C SER A 145 8.94 30.04 -18.96
N ASN A 146 9.93 30.63 -18.30
CA ASN A 146 9.74 31.46 -17.12
C ASN A 146 9.43 32.95 -17.43
N GLY A 147 9.44 33.34 -18.70
CA GLY A 147 9.18 34.73 -19.11
C GLY A 147 10.23 35.74 -18.61
N GLY A 148 11.47 35.31 -18.34
CA GLY A 148 12.54 36.18 -17.84
C GLY A 148 12.50 36.46 -16.32
N SER A 149 11.59 35.83 -15.57
CA SER A 149 11.55 35.85 -14.10
C SER A 149 11.41 34.43 -13.54
N PRO A 150 12.13 34.03 -12.48
CA PRO A 150 12.00 32.69 -11.90
C PRO A 150 10.54 32.34 -11.55
N ILE A 151 10.12 31.11 -11.87
CA ILE A 151 8.84 30.56 -11.45
C ILE A 151 8.90 30.31 -9.94
N THR A 152 7.91 30.82 -9.20
CA THR A 152 7.83 30.73 -7.74
C THR A 152 6.93 29.60 -7.27
N SER A 153 5.91 29.24 -8.07
CA SER A 153 4.96 28.17 -7.73
C SER A 153 4.20 27.67 -8.96
N TYR A 154 3.57 26.51 -8.81
CA TYR A 154 2.55 25.97 -9.69
C TYR A 154 1.27 25.76 -8.90
N THR A 155 0.14 26.08 -9.51
CA THR A 155 -1.18 25.81 -8.96
C THR A 155 -1.89 24.77 -9.82
N VAL A 156 -2.41 23.73 -9.18
CA VAL A 156 -3.18 22.65 -9.78
C VAL A 156 -4.62 22.76 -9.29
N THR A 157 -5.60 22.85 -10.19
CA THR A 157 -7.02 22.84 -9.87
C THR A 157 -7.72 21.68 -10.55
N SER A 158 -8.72 21.08 -9.89
CA SER A 158 -9.50 19.98 -10.46
C SER A 158 -10.83 20.47 -11.04
N HIS A 159 -11.30 19.81 -12.10
CA HIS A 159 -12.67 19.91 -12.59
C HIS A 159 -13.31 18.51 -12.69
N PRO A 160 -14.42 18.22 -11.98
CA PRO A 160 -15.16 19.09 -11.07
C PRO A 160 -14.35 19.48 -9.82
N ALA A 161 -14.86 20.44 -9.04
CA ALA A 161 -14.18 20.88 -7.82
C ALA A 161 -13.99 19.70 -6.86
N GLY A 162 -12.77 19.52 -6.36
CA GLY A 162 -12.39 18.37 -5.53
C GLY A 162 -11.02 18.53 -4.87
N GLY A 163 -10.14 19.38 -5.41
CA GLY A 163 -8.89 19.76 -4.74
C GLY A 163 -8.14 20.88 -5.46
N THR A 164 -7.44 21.71 -4.70
CA THR A 164 -6.45 22.69 -5.21
C THR A 164 -5.11 22.45 -4.52
N CYS A 165 -4.04 22.38 -5.29
CA CYS A 165 -2.70 22.08 -4.80
C CYS A 165 -1.74 23.17 -5.28
N VAL A 166 -0.97 23.75 -4.36
CA VAL A 166 0.10 24.69 -4.70
C VAL A 166 1.44 24.07 -4.34
N VAL A 167 2.34 23.95 -5.32
CA VAL A 167 3.64 23.31 -5.15
C VAL A 167 4.74 24.13 -5.82
N THR A 168 5.99 23.92 -5.42
CA THR A 168 7.17 24.55 -6.03
C THR A 168 7.86 23.63 -7.05
N GLY A 169 7.65 22.31 -6.95
CA GLY A 169 8.13 21.31 -7.91
C GLY A 169 7.16 21.09 -9.07
N THR A 170 7.51 20.16 -9.97
CA THR A 170 6.72 19.81 -11.16
C THR A 170 5.82 18.59 -10.98
N THR A 171 5.50 18.27 -9.72
CA THR A 171 4.62 17.17 -9.31
C THR A 171 3.76 17.59 -8.13
N ALA A 172 2.48 17.21 -8.12
CA ALA A 172 1.56 17.45 -7.01
C ALA A 172 0.70 16.21 -6.73
N ASN A 173 0.46 15.93 -5.44
CA ASN A 173 -0.54 14.95 -5.01
C ASN A 173 -1.78 15.69 -4.51
N CYS A 174 -2.87 15.59 -5.26
CA CYS A 174 -4.14 16.23 -4.93
C CYS A 174 -5.10 15.24 -4.27
N THR A 175 -5.36 15.46 -2.99
CA THR A 175 -6.24 14.64 -2.11
C THR A 175 -7.63 15.26 -1.97
N GLY A 176 -8.57 14.51 -1.37
CA GLY A 176 -9.93 14.99 -1.11
C GLY A 176 -10.89 14.80 -2.29
N LEU A 177 -10.49 14.00 -3.28
CA LEU A 177 -11.31 13.67 -4.44
C LEU A 177 -12.34 12.60 -4.11
N THR A 178 -13.47 12.62 -4.81
CA THR A 178 -14.51 11.59 -4.67
C THR A 178 -14.21 10.41 -5.60
N ASN A 179 -14.14 9.21 -5.05
CA ASN A 179 -13.99 8.00 -5.85
C ASN A 179 -15.21 7.78 -6.78
N GLY A 180 -14.97 7.32 -8.00
CA GLY A 180 -15.98 7.14 -9.04
C GLY A 180 -16.29 8.39 -9.86
N THR A 181 -15.86 9.58 -9.40
CA THR A 181 -15.99 10.84 -10.15
C THR A 181 -14.80 11.06 -11.07
N SER A 182 -15.02 11.39 -12.34
CA SER A 182 -13.91 11.72 -13.27
C SER A 182 -13.46 13.16 -13.07
N TYR A 183 -12.15 13.39 -13.01
CA TYR A 183 -11.50 14.68 -12.84
C TYR A 183 -10.50 14.96 -13.97
N ILE A 184 -10.42 16.23 -14.39
CA ILE A 184 -9.35 16.79 -15.21
C ILE A 184 -8.63 17.86 -14.38
N PHE A 185 -7.29 17.87 -14.40
CA PHE A 185 -6.49 18.83 -13.65
C PHE A 185 -5.92 19.91 -14.56
N ALA A 186 -6.12 21.18 -14.21
CA ALA A 186 -5.51 22.32 -14.86
C ALA A 186 -4.31 22.81 -14.03
N VAL A 187 -3.14 22.92 -14.66
CA VAL A 187 -1.90 23.37 -14.02
C VAL A 187 -1.44 24.68 -14.67
N TYR A 188 -1.16 25.70 -13.86
CA TYR A 188 -0.50 26.93 -14.31
C TYR A 188 0.69 27.30 -13.43
N ALA A 189 1.67 27.99 -14.01
CA ALA A 189 2.86 28.47 -13.31
C ALA A 189 2.71 29.96 -12.93
N THR A 190 3.34 30.37 -11.83
CA THR A 190 3.35 31.75 -11.33
C THR A 190 4.79 32.24 -11.22
N ASN A 191 5.06 33.47 -11.64
CA ASN A 191 6.30 34.20 -11.34
C ASN A 191 5.98 35.57 -10.75
N ALA A 192 6.99 36.42 -10.56
CA ALA A 192 6.82 37.77 -10.01
C ALA A 192 5.93 38.71 -10.86
N ILE A 193 5.71 38.39 -12.14
CA ILE A 193 4.81 39.16 -13.03
C ILE A 193 3.36 38.69 -12.87
N GLY A 194 3.13 37.41 -12.58
CA GLY A 194 1.81 36.85 -12.34
C GLY A 194 1.65 35.42 -12.84
N ASN A 195 0.39 35.02 -13.04
CA ASN A 195 0.01 33.67 -13.47
C ASN A 195 0.07 33.54 -14.99
N GLY A 196 0.71 32.47 -15.46
CA GLY A 196 0.68 32.06 -16.85
C GLY A 196 -0.61 31.32 -17.22
N PRO A 197 -0.79 30.98 -18.51
CA PRO A 197 -1.90 30.15 -18.96
C PRO A 197 -1.82 28.72 -18.37
N ALA A 198 -2.97 28.07 -18.21
CA ALA A 198 -3.06 26.71 -17.71
C ALA A 198 -2.99 25.66 -18.83
N ALA A 199 -2.53 24.46 -18.49
CA ALA A 199 -2.63 23.26 -19.33
C ALA A 199 -3.33 22.13 -18.58
N ASN A 200 -4.12 21.33 -19.31
CA ASN A 200 -4.97 20.29 -18.74
C ASN A 200 -4.31 18.90 -18.81
N SER A 201 -4.59 18.07 -17.81
CA SER A 201 -4.22 16.66 -17.78
C SER A 201 -5.13 15.79 -18.65
N ASN A 202 -4.77 14.52 -18.81
CA ASN A 202 -5.73 13.46 -19.13
C ASN A 202 -6.83 13.36 -18.04
N PRO A 203 -8.05 12.91 -18.37
CA PRO A 203 -9.06 12.59 -17.37
C PRO A 203 -8.62 11.40 -16.53
N VAL A 204 -8.95 11.44 -15.23
CA VAL A 204 -8.73 10.35 -14.28
C VAL A 204 -9.95 10.17 -13.39
N THR A 205 -10.25 8.93 -13.03
CA THR A 205 -11.31 8.63 -12.07
C THR A 205 -10.67 7.99 -10.84
N PRO A 206 -10.48 8.74 -9.74
CA PRO A 206 -10.12 8.17 -8.46
C PRO A 206 -11.05 7.01 -8.14
N SER A 207 -10.48 5.95 -7.60
CA SER A 207 -11.26 4.80 -7.16
C SER A 207 -10.60 4.22 -5.93
N SER A 208 -11.44 3.73 -5.02
CA SER A 208 -10.94 2.91 -3.94
C SER A 208 -10.42 1.62 -4.56
N PRO A 209 -9.29 1.05 -4.08
CA PRO A 209 -9.02 -0.35 -4.35
C PRO A 209 -10.25 -1.17 -3.97
N ILE A 210 -10.59 -2.15 -4.80
CA ILE A 210 -11.63 -3.14 -4.47
C ILE A 210 -11.10 -3.88 -3.24
N GLN A 211 -11.82 -3.74 -2.13
CA GLN A 211 -11.47 -4.43 -0.89
C GLN A 211 -12.16 -5.78 -0.93
N VAL A 212 -11.37 -6.79 -1.26
CA VAL A 212 -11.82 -8.16 -1.36
C VAL A 212 -11.57 -8.84 -0.03
N THR A 213 -12.60 -9.50 0.47
CA THR A 213 -12.54 -10.23 1.72
C THR A 213 -13.03 -11.65 1.49
N ILE A 214 -12.25 -12.63 1.94
CA ILE A 214 -12.60 -14.04 1.89
C ILE A 214 -12.63 -14.59 3.30
N ALA A 215 -13.69 -15.32 3.61
CA ALA A 215 -13.83 -16.13 4.82
C ALA A 215 -13.92 -17.61 4.44
N THR A 216 -13.18 -18.44 5.15
CA THR A 216 -13.11 -19.89 4.91
C THR A 216 -13.51 -20.68 6.15
N GLY A 217 -14.18 -21.81 5.96
CA GLY A 217 -14.61 -22.66 7.06
C GLY A 217 -15.26 -23.96 6.61
N ALA A 218 -16.27 -24.39 7.36
CA ALA A 218 -17.10 -25.53 7.02
C ALA A 218 -18.57 -25.30 7.41
N TYR A 219 -19.46 -26.03 6.77
CA TYR A 219 -20.88 -26.10 7.13
C TYR A 219 -21.44 -27.50 6.91
N SER A 220 -22.55 -27.82 7.55
CA SER A 220 -23.32 -29.04 7.32
C SER A 220 -24.66 -28.70 6.69
N ASP A 221 -25.04 -29.47 5.66
CA ASP A 221 -26.37 -29.43 5.05
C ASP A 221 -27.38 -30.39 5.72
N GLY A 222 -27.03 -30.94 6.89
CA GLY A 222 -27.82 -31.92 7.63
C GLY A 222 -27.33 -33.36 7.48
N SER A 223 -26.70 -33.71 6.36
CA SER A 223 -26.21 -35.07 6.09
C SER A 223 -24.71 -35.12 5.79
N ILE A 224 -24.13 -34.05 5.26
CA ILE A 224 -22.74 -33.99 4.82
C ILE A 224 -22.10 -32.69 5.31
N GLY A 225 -20.91 -32.78 5.91
CA GLY A 225 -20.06 -31.61 6.17
C GLY A 225 -19.35 -31.17 4.90
N ARG A 226 -19.32 -29.87 4.59
CA ARG A 226 -18.82 -29.29 3.35
C ARG A 226 -17.90 -28.09 3.62
N PRO A 227 -16.91 -27.85 2.76
CA PRO A 227 -16.06 -26.69 2.87
C PRO A 227 -16.87 -25.42 2.56
N LEU A 228 -16.63 -24.38 3.35
CA LEU A 228 -17.28 -23.08 3.23
C LEU A 228 -16.30 -22.04 2.69
N LEU A 229 -16.73 -21.29 1.69
CA LEU A 229 -16.02 -20.13 1.18
C LEU A 229 -17.01 -19.00 0.93
N ALA A 230 -16.83 -17.89 1.64
CA ALA A 230 -17.62 -16.68 1.49
C ALA A 230 -16.74 -15.56 0.95
N LEU A 231 -17.22 -14.84 -0.06
CA LEU A 231 -16.52 -13.75 -0.71
C LEU A 231 -17.31 -12.46 -0.59
N SER A 232 -16.61 -11.36 -0.30
CA SER A 232 -17.11 -10.02 -0.59
C SER A 232 -16.14 -9.24 -1.46
N LYS A 233 -16.69 -8.53 -2.46
CA LYS A 233 -15.93 -7.66 -3.37
C LYS A 233 -16.15 -6.16 -3.10
N ASP A 234 -17.05 -5.81 -2.21
CA ASP A 234 -17.53 -4.45 -1.99
C ASP A 234 -17.37 -4.06 -0.52
N ALA A 235 -16.20 -4.38 0.04
CA ALA A 235 -15.87 -4.12 1.44
C ALA A 235 -16.87 -4.77 2.41
N GLY A 236 -17.38 -5.95 2.09
CA GLY A 236 -18.31 -6.71 2.93
C GLY A 236 -19.78 -6.29 2.82
N THR A 237 -20.15 -5.43 1.87
CA THR A 237 -21.54 -4.98 1.68
C THR A 237 -22.43 -6.12 1.16
N THR A 238 -21.94 -6.89 0.21
CA THR A 238 -22.58 -8.11 -0.29
C THR A 238 -21.62 -9.27 -0.12
N TRP A 239 -22.21 -10.44 0.18
CA TRP A 239 -21.50 -11.69 0.30
C TRP A 239 -22.03 -12.67 -0.75
N ALA A 240 -21.11 -13.20 -1.55
CA ALA A 240 -21.37 -14.23 -2.52
C ALA A 240 -20.72 -15.53 -2.05
N PHE A 241 -21.44 -16.62 -2.29
CA PHE A 241 -20.87 -17.96 -2.21
C PHE A 241 -20.63 -18.42 -3.65
N PRO A 242 -19.40 -18.83 -4.01
CA PRO A 242 -19.10 -19.20 -5.38
C PRO A 242 -20.06 -20.28 -5.88
N GLU A 243 -20.60 -20.12 -7.09
CA GLU A 243 -21.41 -21.14 -7.74
C GLU A 243 -20.59 -22.44 -7.84
N ALA A 244 -21.17 -23.54 -7.34
CA ALA A 244 -20.70 -24.91 -7.41
C ALA A 244 -19.16 -25.05 -7.48
N ILE A 245 -18.53 -25.04 -6.31
CA ILE A 245 -17.21 -25.64 -6.14
C ILE A 245 -17.35 -27.12 -6.55
N THR A 246 -16.98 -27.47 -7.79
CA THR A 246 -17.06 -28.85 -8.31
C THR A 246 -16.02 -29.72 -7.61
N ALA A 247 -16.35 -30.97 -7.29
CA ALA A 247 -15.46 -31.89 -6.57
C ALA A 247 -14.04 -31.92 -7.16
N PRO A 248 -12.97 -31.85 -6.35
CA PRO A 248 -11.63 -32.07 -6.88
C PRO A 248 -11.49 -33.48 -7.44
N LEU A 249 -10.87 -33.60 -8.60
CA LEU A 249 -10.59 -34.85 -9.32
C LEU A 249 -9.41 -35.63 -8.68
N PHE A 250 -9.28 -35.67 -7.36
CA PHE A 250 -8.24 -36.48 -6.70
C PHE A 250 -8.48 -37.98 -6.84
N THR A 251 -9.73 -38.37 -7.03
CA THR A 251 -10.13 -39.75 -7.30
C THR A 251 -11.13 -39.74 -8.45
N PRO A 252 -10.76 -40.25 -9.64
CA PRO A 252 -11.74 -40.56 -10.67
C PRO A 252 -12.80 -41.47 -10.05
N ASN A 253 -14.08 -41.05 -10.07
CA ASN A 253 -15.23 -41.74 -9.47
C ASN A 253 -15.45 -41.58 -7.94
N ASN A 254 -14.98 -40.50 -7.30
CA ASN A 254 -15.37 -40.20 -5.92
C ASN A 254 -16.89 -40.00 -5.77
N THR A 255 -17.55 -40.90 -5.04
CA THR A 255 -18.99 -40.83 -4.74
C THR A 255 -19.34 -40.03 -3.48
N TYR A 256 -18.33 -39.59 -2.70
CA TYR A 256 -18.45 -38.76 -1.48
C TYR A 256 -17.71 -37.41 -1.61
N PRO A 257 -17.94 -36.62 -2.67
CA PRO A 257 -17.24 -35.37 -2.85
C PRO A 257 -17.50 -34.41 -1.69
N PHE A 258 -16.40 -33.88 -1.13
CA PHE A 258 -16.39 -32.93 -0.02
C PHE A 258 -16.91 -33.41 1.33
N ASN A 259 -17.09 -34.72 1.53
CA ASN A 259 -17.56 -35.20 2.83
C ASN A 259 -16.60 -34.75 3.95
N LEU A 260 -17.16 -34.25 5.06
CA LEU A 260 -16.42 -33.67 6.19
C LEU A 260 -15.35 -32.62 5.76
N GLY A 261 -15.60 -31.90 4.66
CA GLY A 261 -14.65 -30.93 4.12
C GLY A 261 -14.63 -29.60 4.88
N SER A 262 -13.46 -28.97 4.95
CA SER A 262 -13.25 -27.68 5.61
C SER A 262 -12.11 -26.91 4.95
N PHE A 263 -12.28 -25.60 4.77
CA PHE A 263 -11.18 -24.68 4.46
C PHE A 263 -10.72 -23.98 5.75
N ILE A 264 -9.42 -24.01 6.02
CA ILE A 264 -8.80 -23.53 7.27
C ILE A 264 -8.05 -22.22 7.04
N GLY A 265 -7.51 -22.01 5.83
CA GLY A 265 -6.76 -20.80 5.50
C GLY A 265 -7.01 -20.32 4.08
N ALA A 266 -6.78 -19.04 3.85
CA ALA A 266 -6.78 -18.45 2.52
C ALA A 266 -5.70 -17.35 2.43
N SER A 267 -5.17 -17.14 1.23
CA SER A 267 -4.21 -16.07 0.96
C SER A 267 -4.38 -15.56 -0.46
N CYS A 268 -4.19 -14.27 -0.67
CA CYS A 268 -4.39 -13.62 -1.97
C CYS A 268 -3.24 -12.70 -2.35
N THR A 269 -3.01 -12.60 -3.65
CA THR A 269 -2.00 -11.74 -4.28
C THR A 269 -2.55 -11.22 -5.60
N GLY A 270 -2.74 -9.90 -5.71
CA GLY A 270 -3.40 -9.29 -6.87
C GLY A 270 -4.82 -9.86 -7.06
N ASN A 271 -5.08 -10.48 -8.22
CA ASN A 271 -6.37 -11.14 -8.49
C ASN A 271 -6.40 -12.63 -8.13
N THR A 272 -5.27 -13.18 -7.71
CA THR A 272 -5.16 -14.59 -7.38
C THR A 272 -5.46 -14.79 -5.90
N CYS A 273 -6.29 -15.79 -5.60
CA CYS A 273 -6.52 -16.26 -4.24
C CYS A 273 -6.38 -17.77 -4.19
N ILE A 274 -5.87 -18.28 -3.08
CA ILE A 274 -5.88 -19.70 -2.76
C ILE A 274 -6.60 -19.92 -1.43
N ALA A 275 -7.27 -21.06 -1.31
CA ALA A 275 -7.88 -21.54 -0.07
C ALA A 275 -7.42 -22.96 0.17
N VAL A 276 -7.08 -23.28 1.42
CA VAL A 276 -6.46 -24.56 1.79
C VAL A 276 -7.18 -25.19 2.98
N GLY A 277 -7.18 -26.52 3.04
CA GLY A 277 -7.80 -27.27 4.12
C GLY A 277 -7.75 -28.78 3.87
N SER A 278 -8.87 -29.45 4.12
CA SER A 278 -9.00 -30.90 3.93
C SER A 278 -10.42 -31.34 3.61
N TYR A 279 -10.55 -32.57 3.14
CA TYR A 279 -11.82 -33.26 2.98
C TYR A 279 -11.65 -34.78 3.14
N PHE A 280 -12.73 -35.49 3.43
CA PHE A 280 -12.78 -36.95 3.47
C PHE A 280 -13.28 -37.49 2.13
N ASP A 281 -12.52 -38.41 1.53
CA ASP A 281 -12.81 -38.92 0.19
C ASP A 281 -13.67 -40.20 0.17
N GLY A 282 -14.14 -40.65 1.33
CA GLY A 282 -14.82 -41.93 1.53
C GLY A 282 -13.94 -43.00 2.18
N SER A 283 -12.62 -42.83 2.14
CA SER A 283 -11.64 -43.74 2.73
C SER A 283 -10.76 -43.07 3.78
N THR A 284 -10.31 -41.84 3.54
CA THR A 284 -9.33 -41.15 4.39
C THR A 284 -9.34 -39.64 4.10
N THR A 285 -8.71 -38.87 4.99
CA THR A 285 -8.60 -37.42 4.84
C THR A 285 -7.56 -37.07 3.77
N ARG A 286 -7.90 -36.11 2.92
CA ARG A 286 -7.09 -35.61 1.82
C ARG A 286 -6.92 -34.09 1.92
N PRO A 287 -5.77 -33.55 1.50
CA PRO A 287 -5.56 -32.11 1.46
C PRO A 287 -6.47 -31.47 0.42
N LEU A 288 -7.02 -30.31 0.77
CA LEU A 288 -7.90 -29.52 -0.10
C LEU A 288 -7.18 -28.23 -0.48
N LEU A 289 -7.15 -27.92 -1.77
CA LEU A 289 -6.59 -26.66 -2.28
C LEU A 289 -7.46 -26.14 -3.42
N ALA A 290 -8.00 -24.94 -3.26
CA ALA A 290 -8.77 -24.25 -4.27
C ALA A 290 -8.04 -22.99 -4.73
N LEU A 291 -8.21 -22.64 -5.99
CA LEU A 291 -7.61 -21.50 -6.67
C LEU A 291 -8.70 -20.61 -7.25
N SER A 292 -8.53 -19.30 -7.11
CA SER A 292 -9.26 -18.31 -7.87
C SER A 292 -8.29 -17.38 -8.59
N LYS A 293 -8.56 -17.10 -9.87
CA LYS A 293 -7.80 -16.14 -10.69
C LYS A 293 -8.53 -14.81 -10.89
N ASN A 294 -9.72 -14.66 -10.31
CA ASN A 294 -10.62 -13.54 -10.51
C ASN A 294 -11.13 -12.99 -9.17
N THR A 295 -10.21 -12.75 -8.23
CA THR A 295 -10.50 -12.15 -6.92
C THR A 295 -11.54 -12.93 -6.11
N GLY A 296 -11.49 -14.26 -6.17
CA GLY A 296 -12.37 -15.14 -5.42
C GLY A 296 -13.77 -15.35 -6.02
N THR A 297 -14.06 -14.80 -7.22
CA THR A 297 -15.39 -14.92 -7.85
C THR A 297 -15.73 -16.36 -8.19
N THR A 298 -14.80 -17.05 -8.83
CA THR A 298 -14.91 -18.46 -9.18
C THR A 298 -13.70 -19.18 -8.62
N TRP A 299 -13.92 -20.43 -8.22
CA TRP A 299 -12.90 -21.28 -7.65
C TRP A 299 -12.79 -22.55 -8.47
N THR A 300 -11.57 -22.90 -8.81
CA THR A 300 -11.22 -24.15 -9.48
C THR A 300 -10.29 -24.95 -8.59
N TYR A 301 -10.27 -26.25 -8.77
CA TYR A 301 -9.24 -27.11 -8.22
C TYR A 301 -8.10 -27.21 -9.23
N PRO A 302 -6.82 -27.16 -8.80
CA PRO A 302 -5.71 -27.44 -9.69
C PRO A 302 -5.88 -28.82 -10.34
N GLU A 303 -5.57 -28.93 -11.63
CA GLU A 303 -5.50 -30.23 -12.31
C GLU A 303 -4.37 -31.05 -11.66
N ALA A 304 -4.75 -32.03 -10.84
CA ALA A 304 -3.88 -32.97 -10.13
C ALA A 304 -2.67 -32.32 -9.43
N ILE A 305 -2.77 -32.15 -8.10
CA ILE A 305 -1.58 -32.00 -7.26
C ILE A 305 -0.75 -33.29 -7.42
N THR A 306 0.35 -33.22 -8.15
CA THR A 306 1.25 -34.39 -8.32
C THR A 306 1.76 -34.81 -6.95
N ALA A 307 1.59 -36.08 -6.60
CA ALA A 307 2.00 -36.57 -5.29
C ALA A 307 3.50 -36.33 -5.03
N PRO A 308 3.91 -36.00 -3.78
CA PRO A 308 5.31 -35.89 -3.41
C PRO A 308 6.08 -37.19 -3.73
N LEU A 309 7.22 -37.06 -4.39
CA LEU A 309 8.12 -38.16 -4.82
C LEU A 309 8.87 -38.85 -3.65
N PHE A 310 8.58 -38.51 -2.39
CA PHE A 310 9.36 -38.91 -1.21
C PHE A 310 9.39 -40.41 -0.89
N THR A 311 8.69 -41.23 -1.65
CA THR A 311 8.64 -42.67 -1.47
C THR A 311 8.50 -43.32 -2.85
N PRO A 312 9.58 -43.86 -3.43
CA PRO A 312 9.45 -44.81 -4.53
C PRO A 312 8.52 -45.92 -4.03
N ASN A 313 7.37 -46.11 -4.68
CA ASN A 313 6.32 -47.12 -4.39
C ASN A 313 5.22 -46.76 -3.36
N ASN A 314 4.98 -45.50 -2.99
CA ASN A 314 3.76 -45.18 -2.22
C ASN A 314 2.51 -45.26 -3.10
N THR A 315 1.63 -46.19 -2.76
CA THR A 315 0.39 -46.49 -3.48
C THR A 315 -0.81 -45.66 -3.02
N ASP A 316 -0.72 -44.90 -1.91
CA ASP A 316 -1.77 -44.02 -1.40
C ASP A 316 -1.21 -42.63 -0.97
N PRO A 317 -0.85 -41.78 -1.95
CA PRO A 317 -0.31 -40.46 -1.66
C PRO A 317 -1.30 -39.57 -0.90
N PHE A 318 -0.78 -38.81 0.07
CA PHE A 318 -1.55 -37.92 0.95
C PHE A 318 -2.59 -38.61 1.85
N HIS A 319 -2.42 -39.90 2.16
CA HIS A 319 -3.18 -40.58 3.21
C HIS A 319 -3.14 -39.79 4.53
N PHE A 320 -4.31 -39.45 5.09
CA PHE A 320 -4.47 -38.55 6.25
C PHE A 320 -3.84 -37.15 6.08
N GLY A 321 -3.77 -36.65 4.85
CA GLY A 321 -3.18 -35.34 4.56
C GLY A 321 -4.15 -34.17 4.73
N PHE A 322 -3.64 -33.03 5.17
CA PHE A 322 -4.38 -31.77 5.28
C PHE A 322 -3.44 -30.56 5.20
N PHE A 323 -3.96 -29.43 4.73
CA PHE A 323 -3.27 -28.14 4.76
C PHE A 323 -3.81 -27.25 5.89
N ASN A 324 -2.90 -26.62 6.66
CA ASN A 324 -3.22 -25.73 7.78
C ASN A 324 -2.98 -24.25 7.46
N GLY A 325 -2.05 -23.96 6.54
CA GLY A 325 -1.61 -22.59 6.28
C GLY A 325 -1.37 -22.33 4.80
N ALA A 326 -1.59 -21.08 4.38
CA ALA A 326 -1.36 -20.61 3.03
C ALA A 326 -0.75 -19.21 3.06
N SER A 327 0.19 -18.95 2.15
CA SER A 327 0.72 -17.60 1.94
C SER A 327 1.07 -17.37 0.48
N CYS A 328 0.61 -16.26 -0.09
CA CYS A 328 0.91 -15.85 -1.46
C CYS A 328 1.55 -14.47 -1.51
N THR A 329 2.56 -14.31 -2.37
CA THR A 329 3.22 -13.04 -2.66
C THR A 329 3.70 -13.01 -4.12
N GLY A 330 3.22 -12.04 -4.90
CA GLY A 330 3.48 -12.01 -6.35
C GLY A 330 2.94 -13.27 -7.04
N ASN A 331 3.80 -14.00 -7.75
CA ASN A 331 3.47 -15.29 -8.37
C ASN A 331 3.77 -16.50 -7.47
N THR A 332 4.34 -16.27 -6.29
CA THR A 332 4.73 -17.34 -5.38
C THR A 332 3.61 -17.60 -4.39
N CYS A 333 3.14 -18.84 -4.33
CA CYS A 333 2.16 -19.30 -3.34
C CYS A 333 2.68 -20.55 -2.66
N VAL A 334 2.51 -20.63 -1.35
CA VAL A 334 2.90 -21.78 -0.53
C VAL A 334 1.69 -22.25 0.26
N ALA A 335 1.48 -23.56 0.30
CA ALA A 335 0.51 -24.22 1.16
C ALA A 335 1.24 -25.24 2.03
N VAL A 336 0.95 -25.23 3.34
CA VAL A 336 1.69 -26.04 4.32
C VAL A 336 0.74 -26.82 5.23
N GLY A 337 1.17 -27.99 5.67
CA GLY A 337 0.35 -28.88 6.50
C GLY A 337 1.06 -30.17 6.89
N THR A 338 0.36 -31.29 6.82
CA THR A 338 0.91 -32.63 7.08
C THR A 338 0.31 -33.67 6.12
N TYR A 339 1.00 -34.80 5.98
CA TYR A 339 0.57 -35.94 5.18
C TYR A 339 1.22 -37.25 5.67
N ASP A 340 0.71 -38.40 5.19
CA ASP A 340 1.23 -39.76 5.48
C ASP A 340 0.99 -40.24 6.92
N GLY A 341 -0.25 -40.64 7.22
CA GLY A 341 -0.70 -40.93 8.59
C GLY A 341 -0.13 -42.15 9.34
N SER A 342 0.86 -42.87 8.82
CA SER A 342 1.63 -43.84 9.65
C SER A 342 2.87 -43.22 10.30
N THR A 343 3.44 -42.18 9.66
CA THR A 343 4.64 -41.52 10.15
C THR A 343 4.47 -40.02 10.38
N GLY A 344 3.45 -39.38 9.79
CA GLY A 344 3.13 -37.96 9.88
C GLY A 344 4.27 -37.07 9.41
N ARG A 345 4.21 -36.52 8.19
CA ARG A 345 5.30 -35.73 7.59
C ARG A 345 4.85 -34.30 7.27
N PRO A 346 5.73 -33.30 7.39
CA PRO A 346 5.37 -31.93 7.06
C PRO A 346 5.13 -31.80 5.56
N LEU A 347 3.96 -31.29 5.21
CA LEU A 347 3.53 -31.06 3.83
C LEU A 347 3.90 -29.65 3.42
N LEU A 348 4.57 -29.49 2.28
CA LEU A 348 4.86 -28.19 1.69
C LEU A 348 4.64 -28.25 0.18
N ALA A 349 3.61 -27.53 -0.27
CA ALA A 349 3.32 -27.34 -1.69
C ALA A 349 3.72 -25.92 -2.11
N LEU A 350 4.34 -25.82 -3.28
CA LEU A 350 4.82 -24.57 -3.87
C LEU A 350 4.16 -24.35 -5.22
N SER A 351 3.76 -23.11 -5.48
CA SER A 351 3.41 -22.63 -6.80
C SER A 351 4.20 -21.39 -7.16
N LYS A 352 4.65 -21.32 -8.41
CA LYS A 352 5.42 -20.21 -8.99
C LYS A 352 4.66 -19.44 -10.07
N ASP A 353 3.43 -19.86 -10.37
CA ASP A 353 2.55 -19.29 -11.39
C ASP A 353 1.21 -18.85 -10.79
N ALA A 354 1.27 -18.34 -9.56
CA ALA A 354 0.15 -17.84 -8.78
C ALA A 354 -0.93 -18.93 -8.56
N GLY A 355 -0.50 -20.11 -8.11
CA GLY A 355 -1.38 -21.21 -7.71
C GLY A 355 -1.92 -22.09 -8.83
N THR A 356 -1.52 -21.90 -10.10
CA THR A 356 -2.01 -22.72 -11.22
C THR A 356 -1.42 -24.12 -11.17
N THR A 357 -0.10 -24.23 -11.04
CA THR A 357 0.63 -25.50 -10.90
C THR A 357 1.27 -25.57 -9.53
N TRP A 358 1.32 -26.79 -8.97
CA TRP A 358 1.86 -27.06 -7.65
C TRP A 358 2.93 -28.15 -7.72
N THR A 359 4.06 -27.88 -7.06
CA THR A 359 5.16 -28.82 -6.89
C THR A 359 5.44 -29.04 -5.41
N PHE A 360 6.01 -30.20 -5.08
CA PHE A 360 6.51 -30.52 -3.75
C PHE A 360 8.03 -30.50 -3.80
N PRO A 361 8.70 -29.53 -3.16
CA PRO A 361 10.16 -29.47 -3.19
C PRO A 361 10.76 -30.79 -2.65
N GLU A 362 11.57 -31.46 -3.47
CA GLU A 362 12.11 -32.82 -3.22
C GLU A 362 13.05 -32.95 -2.02
N ALA A 363 13.43 -31.85 -1.37
CA ALA A 363 14.32 -31.89 -0.22
C ALA A 363 14.05 -30.71 0.73
N ILE A 364 13.15 -30.90 1.69
CA ILE A 364 13.40 -30.29 3.00
C ILE A 364 14.54 -31.14 3.58
N THR A 365 15.77 -30.61 3.55
CA THR A 365 16.94 -31.29 4.15
C THR A 365 16.64 -31.59 5.62
N ALA A 366 16.96 -32.78 6.14
CA ALA A 366 16.58 -33.16 7.52
C ALA A 366 16.94 -32.11 8.59
N PRO A 367 16.09 -31.88 9.61
CA PRO A 367 16.35 -30.88 10.66
C PRO A 367 17.65 -31.17 11.42
N VAL A 368 18.50 -30.15 11.54
CA VAL A 368 19.87 -30.20 12.11
C VAL A 368 19.89 -30.21 13.65
N PHE A 369 18.72 -30.15 14.31
CA PHE A 369 18.62 -30.01 15.78
C PHE A 369 19.28 -31.13 16.59
N THR A 370 19.61 -32.26 15.97
CA THR A 370 20.45 -33.29 16.58
C THR A 370 21.44 -33.81 15.55
N PRO A 371 22.76 -33.65 15.77
CA PRO A 371 23.72 -34.55 15.16
C PRO A 371 23.29 -35.95 15.62
N ASN A 372 22.80 -36.79 14.71
CA ASN A 372 22.23 -38.14 14.93
C ASN A 372 20.69 -38.29 15.01
N ASN A 373 19.86 -37.39 14.46
CA ASN A 373 18.43 -37.69 14.29
C ASN A 373 18.24 -38.94 13.39
N THR A 374 17.78 -40.06 13.96
CA THR A 374 17.50 -41.30 13.21
C THR A 374 16.10 -41.34 12.59
N HIS A 375 15.23 -40.40 12.93
CA HIS A 375 13.83 -40.32 12.48
C HIS A 375 13.42 -38.89 12.08
N PRO A 376 14.12 -38.25 11.13
CA PRO A 376 13.73 -36.93 10.67
C PRO A 376 12.31 -36.98 10.12
N PHE A 377 11.47 -36.04 10.58
CA PHE A 377 10.10 -35.84 10.12
C PHE A 377 9.03 -36.81 10.64
N ASN A 378 9.28 -37.63 11.66
CA ASN A 378 8.19 -38.37 12.30
C ASN A 378 7.25 -37.40 13.04
N ASN A 379 5.95 -37.62 12.91
CA ASN A 379 4.84 -36.80 13.40
C ASN A 379 5.03 -35.30 13.15
N GLY A 380 5.63 -34.94 12.01
CA GLY A 380 5.89 -33.57 11.60
C GLY A 380 4.71 -32.92 10.89
N PHE A 381 4.51 -31.64 11.16
CA PHE A 381 3.47 -30.82 10.54
C PHE A 381 3.87 -29.35 10.51
N PHE A 382 3.31 -28.62 9.55
CA PHE A 382 3.34 -27.15 9.54
C PHE A 382 1.95 -26.60 9.90
N ASN A 383 1.92 -25.60 10.78
CA ASN A 383 0.72 -24.87 11.20
C ASN A 383 0.48 -23.59 10.40
N GLY A 384 1.53 -22.98 9.87
CA GLY A 384 1.42 -21.69 9.20
C GLY A 384 2.59 -21.38 8.29
N ALA A 385 2.38 -20.44 7.37
CA ALA A 385 3.41 -19.92 6.50
C ALA A 385 3.26 -18.40 6.33
N SER A 386 4.37 -17.72 6.10
CA SER A 386 4.39 -16.29 5.75
C SER A 386 5.46 -16.03 4.69
N CYS A 387 5.03 -15.49 3.55
CA CYS A 387 5.90 -15.13 2.44
C CYS A 387 5.89 -13.61 2.20
N THR A 388 7.08 -13.03 2.05
CA THR A 388 7.28 -11.63 1.67
C THR A 388 8.39 -11.53 0.62
N GLY A 389 8.02 -11.16 -0.60
CA GLY A 389 8.95 -11.15 -1.73
C GLY A 389 9.52 -12.54 -1.99
N ASN A 390 10.85 -12.69 -1.92
CA ASN A 390 11.51 -13.98 -2.11
C ASN A 390 11.68 -14.79 -0.81
N THR A 391 11.36 -14.22 0.33
CA THR A 391 11.47 -14.89 1.62
C THR A 391 10.16 -15.59 1.94
N CYS A 392 10.20 -16.88 2.24
CA CYS A 392 9.07 -17.65 2.73
C CYS A 392 9.48 -18.43 3.98
N ILE A 393 8.60 -18.44 4.97
CA ILE A 393 8.81 -19.13 6.25
C ILE A 393 7.63 -20.06 6.48
N ALA A 394 7.90 -21.28 6.92
CA ALA A 394 6.90 -22.26 7.33
C ALA A 394 7.22 -22.72 8.75
N ILE A 395 6.22 -22.78 9.61
CA ILE A 395 6.37 -23.07 11.04
C ILE A 395 5.44 -24.20 11.48
N GLY A 396 5.83 -24.96 12.51
CA GLY A 396 5.01 -26.02 13.09
C GLY A 396 5.73 -26.81 14.18
N GLY A 397 5.58 -28.12 14.15
CA GLY A 397 6.19 -29.06 15.11
C GLY A 397 6.64 -30.36 14.44
N TYR A 398 7.52 -31.10 15.10
CA TYR A 398 7.91 -32.46 14.70
C TYR A 398 8.42 -33.27 15.89
N ASN A 399 8.40 -34.59 15.78
CA ASN A 399 8.98 -35.48 16.78
C ASN A 399 10.40 -35.90 16.37
N ASP A 400 11.36 -35.76 17.28
CA ASP A 400 12.78 -36.10 17.03
C ASP A 400 13.14 -37.57 17.33
N GLY A 401 12.14 -38.42 17.57
CA GLY A 401 12.29 -39.79 18.05
C GLY A 401 12.12 -39.93 19.57
N SER A 402 12.06 -38.82 20.31
CA SER A 402 11.84 -38.81 21.75
C SER A 402 10.75 -37.84 22.19
N ILE A 403 10.79 -36.59 21.71
CA ILE A 403 9.92 -35.50 22.13
C ILE A 403 9.53 -34.62 20.95
N GLU A 404 8.45 -33.86 21.11
CA GLU A 404 8.05 -32.86 20.12
C GLU A 404 8.93 -31.60 20.22
N ARG A 405 9.29 -31.05 19.06
CA ARG A 405 10.16 -29.88 18.90
C ARG A 405 9.57 -28.89 17.90
N PRO A 406 9.85 -27.59 18.07
CA PRO A 406 9.38 -26.58 17.16
C PRO A 406 10.05 -26.73 15.79
N LEU A 407 9.25 -26.61 14.73
CA LEU A 407 9.67 -26.73 13.35
C LEU A 407 9.69 -25.35 12.68
N LEU A 408 10.78 -25.01 12.00
CA LEU A 408 10.89 -23.78 11.22
C LEU A 408 11.68 -24.04 9.94
N ALA A 409 11.07 -23.83 8.79
CA ALA A 409 11.71 -23.93 7.48
C ALA A 409 11.73 -22.57 6.79
N LEU A 410 12.84 -22.25 6.13
CA LEU A 410 13.10 -21.00 5.45
C LEU A 410 13.38 -21.25 3.97
N SER A 411 12.83 -20.38 3.13
CA SER A 411 13.24 -20.22 1.76
C SER A 411 13.60 -18.78 1.46
N LYS A 412 14.72 -18.57 0.76
CA LYS A 412 15.21 -17.26 0.29
C LYS A 412 15.02 -17.04 -1.21
N ASN A 413 14.58 -18.07 -1.92
CA ASN A 413 14.41 -18.10 -3.38
C ASN A 413 12.94 -18.37 -3.75
N ALA A 414 12.04 -17.70 -3.03
CA ALA A 414 10.61 -17.75 -3.25
C ALA A 414 10.03 -19.17 -3.15
N GLY A 415 10.50 -19.97 -2.20
CA GLY A 415 10.02 -21.32 -1.95
C GLY A 415 10.66 -22.41 -2.80
N THR A 416 11.59 -22.11 -3.71
CA THR A 416 12.20 -23.15 -4.58
C THR A 416 13.04 -24.15 -3.77
N THR A 417 13.83 -23.67 -2.83
CA THR A 417 14.59 -24.53 -1.89
C THR A 417 14.24 -24.13 -0.47
N TRP A 418 14.14 -25.14 0.40
CA TRP A 418 13.86 -24.94 1.81
C TRP A 418 15.02 -25.50 2.63
N ALA A 419 15.49 -24.67 3.55
CA ALA A 419 16.51 -25.02 4.52
C ALA A 419 15.96 -24.78 5.92
N TYR A 420 16.44 -25.57 6.87
CA TYR A 420 16.38 -25.17 8.27
C TYR A 420 17.36 -24.01 8.45
N PRO A 421 16.95 -22.88 9.08
CA PRO A 421 17.94 -21.89 9.48
C PRO A 421 18.94 -22.53 10.46
N ASP A 422 20.11 -21.91 10.61
CA ASP A 422 21.12 -22.33 11.60
C ASP A 422 20.45 -22.63 12.95
N PRO A 423 20.90 -23.67 13.69
CA PRO A 423 20.19 -24.19 14.85
C PRO A 423 19.76 -23.06 15.76
N ILE A 424 18.44 -22.94 15.89
CA ILE A 424 17.78 -21.95 16.72
C ILE A 424 18.34 -22.13 18.12
N THR A 425 19.24 -21.23 18.53
CA THR A 425 19.98 -21.40 19.78
C THR A 425 18.98 -21.23 20.91
N ALA A 426 18.82 -22.27 21.72
CA ALA A 426 17.84 -22.23 22.78
C ALA A 426 18.16 -21.11 23.78
N PRO A 427 17.15 -20.37 24.26
CA PRO A 427 17.34 -19.51 25.40
C PRO A 427 17.60 -20.40 26.61
N LEU A 428 18.78 -20.25 27.21
CA LEU A 428 19.17 -20.92 28.46
C LEU A 428 18.39 -20.28 29.62
N PHE A 429 17.09 -20.58 29.74
CA PHE A 429 16.25 -19.98 30.78
C PHE A 429 16.54 -20.53 32.19
N THR A 430 17.25 -21.64 32.34
CA THR A 430 17.76 -22.09 33.63
C THR A 430 19.16 -22.72 33.50
N PRO A 431 20.03 -22.59 34.52
CA PRO A 431 21.38 -23.20 34.51
C PRO A 431 21.41 -24.73 34.37
N ASN A 432 20.26 -25.42 34.40
CA ASN A 432 20.14 -26.88 34.45
C ASN A 432 19.11 -27.47 33.45
N ASN A 433 18.60 -26.71 32.47
CA ASN A 433 17.71 -27.29 31.47
C ASN A 433 18.50 -28.19 30.51
N THR A 434 18.35 -29.51 30.66
CA THR A 434 19.04 -30.52 29.83
C THR A 434 18.36 -30.76 28.48
N HIS A 435 17.16 -30.22 28.23
CA HIS A 435 16.42 -30.36 26.97
C HIS A 435 15.64 -29.09 26.62
N PRO A 436 16.23 -28.15 25.86
CA PRO A 436 15.52 -26.96 25.44
C PRO A 436 14.35 -27.28 24.48
N PHE A 437 13.26 -26.52 24.62
CA PHE A 437 12.02 -26.61 23.83
C PHE A 437 11.29 -27.96 23.87
N ASN A 438 11.30 -28.63 25.02
CA ASN A 438 10.51 -29.84 25.18
C ASN A 438 9.04 -29.60 24.84
N ASN A 439 8.45 -30.46 24.01
CA ASN A 439 7.07 -30.33 23.54
C ASN A 439 6.76 -28.94 22.96
N GLY A 440 7.76 -28.36 22.27
CA GLY A 440 7.64 -27.03 21.69
C GLY A 440 7.00 -27.08 20.31
N LEU A 441 6.18 -26.10 20.01
CA LEU A 441 5.53 -25.94 18.70
C LEU A 441 5.34 -24.47 18.37
N PHE A 442 5.34 -24.14 17.07
CA PHE A 442 4.93 -22.83 16.58
C PHE A 442 3.50 -22.87 16.03
N ASN A 443 2.67 -21.91 16.43
CA ASN A 443 1.27 -21.76 16.04
C ASN A 443 1.05 -20.75 14.92
N SER A 444 1.84 -19.67 14.90
CA SER A 444 1.66 -18.59 13.94
C SER A 444 2.98 -17.91 13.59
N THR A 445 3.07 -17.35 12.39
CA THR A 445 4.22 -16.58 11.93
C THR A 445 3.76 -15.38 11.12
N SER A 446 4.53 -14.29 11.19
CA SER A 446 4.29 -13.09 10.40
C SER A 446 5.61 -12.44 10.01
N CYS A 447 5.79 -12.20 8.71
CA CYS A 447 6.93 -11.48 8.15
C CYS A 447 6.51 -10.12 7.58
N SER A 448 7.34 -9.11 7.81
CA SER A 448 7.25 -7.78 7.21
C SER A 448 8.65 -7.32 6.81
N GLY A 449 8.97 -7.46 5.52
CA GLY A 449 10.32 -7.20 5.01
C GLY A 449 11.35 -8.15 5.63
N ASN A 450 12.34 -7.60 6.32
CA ASN A 450 13.38 -8.40 6.99
C ASN A 450 12.99 -8.86 8.39
N THR A 451 11.90 -8.33 8.95
CA THR A 451 11.45 -8.69 10.30
C THR A 451 10.46 -9.84 10.21
N CYS A 452 10.75 -10.94 10.87
CA CYS A 452 9.85 -12.08 10.97
C CYS A 452 9.72 -12.52 12.41
N ILE A 453 8.50 -12.85 12.82
CA ILE A 453 8.23 -13.46 14.12
C ILE A 453 7.57 -14.82 13.95
N ALA A 454 7.86 -15.73 14.86
CA ALA A 454 7.19 -17.02 14.99
C ALA A 454 6.81 -17.22 16.45
N VAL A 455 5.56 -17.58 16.72
CA VAL A 455 5.00 -17.62 18.08
C VAL A 455 4.31 -18.96 18.34
N GLY A 456 4.33 -19.40 19.59
CA GLY A 456 3.75 -20.68 19.99
C GLY A 456 3.93 -20.97 21.47
N ALA A 457 4.31 -22.20 21.81
CA ALA A 457 4.52 -22.66 23.19
C ALA A 457 5.69 -23.65 23.28
N TYR A 458 6.19 -23.87 24.49
CA TYR A 458 7.13 -24.93 24.83
C TYR A 458 7.07 -25.26 26.33
N ASN A 459 7.54 -26.44 26.73
CA ASN A 459 7.64 -26.82 28.13
C ASN A 459 9.02 -26.50 28.70
N ASP A 460 9.01 -25.78 29.82
CA ASP A 460 10.14 -25.56 30.72
C ASP A 460 9.91 -26.39 31.98
N GLY A 461 10.47 -27.61 32.00
CA GLY A 461 10.13 -28.62 33.00
C GLY A 461 8.67 -29.07 32.86
N SER A 462 7.86 -28.85 33.90
CA SER A 462 6.42 -29.17 33.91
C SER A 462 5.53 -27.97 33.57
N ILE A 463 6.11 -26.82 33.24
CA ILE A 463 5.39 -25.57 32.99
C ILE A 463 5.41 -25.28 31.49
N GLU A 464 4.24 -25.16 30.88
CA GLU A 464 4.13 -24.65 29.50
C GLU A 464 4.31 -23.12 29.50
N ARG A 465 5.13 -22.63 28.58
CA ARG A 465 5.52 -21.22 28.44
C ARG A 465 5.32 -20.73 27.01
N PRO A 466 5.01 -19.43 26.83
CA PRO A 466 4.86 -18.84 25.51
C PRO A 466 6.20 -18.78 24.80
N LEU A 467 6.20 -19.18 23.53
CA LEU A 467 7.36 -19.16 22.65
C LEU A 467 7.25 -17.97 21.69
N LEU A 468 8.32 -17.17 21.58
CA LEU A 468 8.43 -16.09 20.60
C LEU A 468 9.85 -16.06 20.06
N ALA A 469 9.98 -16.35 18.76
CA ALA A 469 11.22 -16.25 18.03
C ALA A 469 11.17 -15.03 17.09
N LEU A 470 12.28 -14.32 17.00
CA LEU A 470 12.46 -13.12 16.19
C LEU A 470 13.61 -13.31 15.21
N SER A 471 13.37 -12.93 13.96
CA SER A 471 14.40 -12.72 12.97
C SER A 471 14.37 -11.29 12.44
N LYS A 472 15.56 -10.72 12.26
CA LYS A 472 15.79 -9.37 11.71
C LYS A 472 16.46 -9.39 10.33
N ASP A 473 16.79 -10.56 9.83
CA ASP A 473 17.53 -10.78 8.58
C ASP A 473 16.74 -11.67 7.60
N ALA A 474 15.42 -11.48 7.59
CA ALA A 474 14.46 -12.19 6.77
C ALA A 474 14.46 -13.71 7.01
N GLY A 475 14.60 -14.14 8.27
CA GLY A 475 14.51 -15.53 8.68
C GLY A 475 15.81 -16.33 8.65
N THR A 476 16.97 -15.71 8.35
CA THR A 476 18.26 -16.44 8.30
C THR A 476 18.69 -16.83 9.70
N THR A 477 18.68 -15.88 10.62
CA THR A 477 18.97 -16.11 12.04
C THR A 477 17.74 -15.83 12.88
N TRP A 478 17.59 -16.62 13.95
CA TRP A 478 16.49 -16.51 14.89
C TRP A 478 17.02 -16.36 16.30
N THR A 479 16.47 -15.38 17.00
CA THR A 479 16.78 -15.08 18.40
C THR A 479 15.51 -15.20 19.21
N PHE A 480 15.65 -15.60 20.48
CA PHE A 480 14.58 -15.45 21.45
C PHE A 480 14.87 -14.18 22.22
N PRO A 481 13.98 -13.18 22.20
CA PRO A 481 14.18 -12.01 23.03
C PRO A 481 14.36 -12.45 24.49
N GLU A 482 15.55 -12.19 25.07
CA GLU A 482 15.93 -12.62 26.43
C GLU A 482 14.96 -12.12 27.52
N ALA A 483 14.08 -11.20 27.18
CA ALA A 483 13.05 -10.70 28.06
C ALA A 483 11.76 -10.43 27.29
N ILE A 484 10.93 -11.46 27.11
CA ILE A 484 9.52 -11.20 27.40
C ILE A 484 9.45 -11.07 28.92
N THR A 485 9.80 -9.90 29.46
CA THR A 485 9.67 -9.66 30.91
C THR A 485 8.23 -9.92 31.25
N ALA A 486 8.00 -10.82 32.19
CA ALA A 486 6.65 -11.21 32.45
C ALA A 486 5.78 -10.03 32.89
N PRO A 487 4.55 -9.97 32.38
CA PRO A 487 3.66 -8.88 32.67
C PRO A 487 3.32 -8.89 34.16
N VAL A 488 3.55 -7.75 34.79
CA VAL A 488 3.17 -7.50 36.19
C VAL A 488 1.66 -7.24 36.22
N PHE A 489 0.86 -8.29 36.01
CA PHE A 489 -0.61 -8.20 35.99
C PHE A 489 -1.22 -7.94 37.38
N THR A 490 -0.44 -8.14 38.43
CA THR A 490 -0.75 -7.70 39.79
C THR A 490 0.57 -7.35 40.48
N PRO A 491 0.59 -6.46 41.48
CA PRO A 491 1.81 -6.16 42.26
C PRO A 491 2.47 -7.37 42.94
N ASN A 492 1.94 -8.60 42.78
CA ASN A 492 2.39 -9.82 43.44
C ASN A 492 2.23 -11.09 42.57
N ASN A 493 2.19 -11.02 41.21
CA ASN A 493 2.12 -12.24 40.40
C ASN A 493 3.43 -13.05 40.52
N THR A 494 3.38 -14.15 41.27
CA THR A 494 4.53 -15.04 41.52
C THR A 494 4.69 -16.13 40.45
N HIS A 495 3.76 -16.26 39.50
CA HIS A 495 3.74 -17.32 38.48
C HIS A 495 3.59 -16.77 37.05
N PRO A 496 4.53 -15.92 36.61
CA PRO A 496 4.50 -15.35 35.28
C PRO A 496 4.47 -16.40 34.16
N PHE A 497 3.50 -16.23 33.24
CA PHE A 497 3.31 -17.07 32.05
C PHE A 497 3.15 -18.57 32.31
N ASN A 498 2.70 -18.96 33.51
CA ASN A 498 2.40 -20.36 33.78
C ASN A 498 1.29 -20.84 32.83
N ASN A 499 1.48 -21.99 32.19
CA ASN A 499 0.56 -22.53 31.18
C ASN A 499 0.17 -21.49 30.11
N GLY A 500 1.17 -20.77 29.61
CA GLY A 500 1.00 -19.70 28.64
C GLY A 500 1.43 -20.11 27.24
N PHE A 501 0.72 -19.60 26.23
CA PHE A 501 0.99 -19.86 24.82
C PHE A 501 0.53 -18.69 23.94
N PHE A 502 1.17 -18.54 22.79
CA PHE A 502 0.71 -17.64 21.72
C PHE A 502 0.02 -18.41 20.60
N ASN A 503 -1.11 -17.89 20.12
CA ASN A 503 -1.91 -18.45 19.03
C ASN A 503 -1.78 -17.69 17.71
N GLY A 504 -1.60 -16.37 17.79
CA GLY A 504 -1.63 -15.48 16.63
C GLY A 504 -0.50 -14.46 16.66
N ALA A 505 0.00 -14.10 15.48
CA ALA A 505 1.03 -13.10 15.30
C ALA A 505 0.69 -12.19 14.12
N SER A 506 1.07 -10.91 14.21
CA SER A 506 0.99 -9.97 13.08
C SER A 506 2.07 -8.90 13.19
N CYS A 507 2.84 -8.72 12.12
CA CYS A 507 3.87 -7.69 11.99
C CYS A 507 3.61 -6.79 10.78
N THR A 508 3.73 -5.48 10.97
CA THR A 508 3.68 -4.47 9.92
C THR A 508 4.69 -3.37 10.20
N GLY A 509 5.75 -3.30 9.40
CA GLY A 509 6.87 -2.38 9.64
C GLY A 509 7.49 -2.60 11.02
N ASN A 510 7.46 -1.57 11.86
CA ASN A 510 8.01 -1.62 13.22
C ASN A 510 7.03 -2.17 14.27
N THR A 511 5.76 -2.31 13.92
CA THR A 511 4.72 -2.75 14.85
C THR A 511 4.52 -4.24 14.71
N CYS A 512 4.74 -4.99 15.80
CA CYS A 512 4.48 -6.41 15.86
C CYS A 512 3.63 -6.73 17.09
N ILE A 513 2.64 -7.62 16.93
CA ILE A 513 1.82 -8.13 18.02
C ILE A 513 1.84 -9.65 18.04
N ALA A 514 1.83 -10.21 19.24
CA ALA A 514 1.66 -11.63 19.51
C ALA A 514 0.54 -11.80 20.53
N VAL A 515 -0.41 -12.70 20.25
CA VAL A 515 -1.64 -12.83 21.04
C VAL A 515 -1.89 -14.29 21.42
N GLY A 516 -2.46 -14.51 22.60
CA GLY A 516 -2.65 -15.84 23.17
C GLY A 516 -3.37 -15.83 24.51
N SER A 517 -2.95 -16.71 25.40
CA SER A 517 -3.42 -16.77 26.79
C SER A 517 -2.33 -17.24 27.74
N TYR A 518 -2.52 -17.02 29.04
CA TYR A 518 -1.69 -17.55 30.11
C TYR A 518 -2.50 -17.72 31.40
N ASN A 519 -1.95 -18.40 32.40
CA ASN A 519 -2.57 -18.54 33.72
C ASN A 519 -1.86 -17.63 34.73
N ASP A 520 -2.63 -16.85 35.49
CA ASP A 520 -2.11 -15.92 36.51
C ASP A 520 -1.97 -16.54 37.91
N GLY A 521 -2.14 -17.86 38.03
CA GLY A 521 -2.06 -18.62 39.28
C GLY A 521 -3.40 -19.25 39.68
N SER A 522 -4.52 -18.68 39.24
CA SER A 522 -5.86 -19.24 39.47
C SER A 522 -6.79 -19.16 38.27
N THR A 523 -6.50 -18.33 37.28
CA THR A 523 -7.44 -18.05 36.18
C THR A 523 -6.70 -17.84 34.87
N GLY A 524 -7.24 -18.39 33.79
CA GLY A 524 -6.76 -18.12 32.43
C GLY A 524 -7.04 -16.66 32.05
N ARG A 525 -6.08 -15.99 31.43
CA ARG A 525 -6.17 -14.60 31.00
C ARG A 525 -5.68 -14.45 29.56
N PRO A 526 -6.27 -13.50 28.80
CA PRO A 526 -5.79 -13.19 27.47
C PRO A 526 -4.40 -12.57 27.53
N LEU A 527 -3.56 -12.93 26.57
CA LEU A 527 -2.19 -12.45 26.43
C LEU A 527 -2.07 -11.61 25.16
N LEU A 528 -1.53 -10.40 25.28
CA LEU A 528 -1.19 -9.55 24.13
C LEU A 528 0.15 -8.89 24.39
N ALA A 529 1.16 -9.27 23.61
CA ALA A 529 2.47 -8.66 23.60
C ALA A 529 2.57 -7.72 22.39
N LEU A 530 3.14 -6.53 22.61
CA LEU A 530 3.34 -5.47 21.62
C LEU A 530 4.82 -5.15 21.51
N SER A 531 5.30 -5.07 20.27
CA SER A 531 6.57 -4.46 19.93
C SER A 531 6.38 -3.28 18.98
N LYS A 532 7.15 -2.22 19.21
CA LYS A 532 7.18 -0.99 18.41
C LYS A 532 8.52 -0.76 17.71
N ASP A 533 9.47 -1.68 17.88
CA ASP A 533 10.83 -1.63 17.35
C ASP A 533 11.14 -2.88 16.52
N ALA A 534 10.13 -3.33 15.76
CA ALA A 534 10.19 -4.48 14.87
C ALA A 534 10.52 -5.79 15.62
N GLY A 535 9.98 -5.99 16.82
CA GLY A 535 10.11 -7.21 17.60
C GLY A 535 11.31 -7.27 18.55
N THR A 536 12.13 -6.22 18.66
CA THR A 536 13.32 -6.24 19.53
C THR A 536 12.94 -6.21 21.00
N THR A 537 12.02 -5.32 21.37
CA THR A 537 11.46 -5.21 22.73
C THR A 537 9.96 -5.48 22.71
N TRP A 538 9.47 -6.09 23.78
CA TRP A 538 8.07 -6.47 23.94
C TRP A 538 7.50 -5.89 25.24
N THR A 539 6.31 -5.32 25.12
CA THR A 539 5.56 -4.70 26.21
C THR A 539 4.15 -5.27 26.26
N PHE A 540 3.47 -5.08 27.39
CA PHE A 540 2.09 -5.52 27.60
C PHE A 540 1.20 -4.31 27.79
N PRO A 541 0.31 -3.99 26.83
CA PRO A 541 -0.51 -2.79 26.91
C PRO A 541 -1.43 -2.80 28.14
N ALA A 542 -1.35 -1.75 28.97
CA ALA A 542 -2.11 -1.64 30.22
C ALA A 542 -3.63 -1.72 30.02
N SER A 543 -4.13 -1.26 28.87
CA SER A 543 -5.54 -1.31 28.49
C SER A 543 -6.08 -2.74 28.30
N ILE A 544 -5.21 -3.72 28.05
CA ILE A 544 -5.56 -5.14 28.02
C ILE A 544 -5.44 -5.75 29.41
N THR A 545 -4.49 -5.28 30.22
CA THR A 545 -4.20 -5.85 31.54
C THR A 545 -5.11 -5.36 32.66
N ALA A 546 -5.82 -4.25 32.48
CA ALA A 546 -6.81 -3.70 33.40
C ALA A 546 -7.97 -3.02 32.63
N PRO A 547 -8.85 -3.79 31.98
CA PRO A 547 -9.91 -3.24 31.16
C PRO A 547 -11.03 -2.67 32.04
N VAL A 548 -11.40 -1.41 31.82
CA VAL A 548 -12.49 -0.74 32.53
C VAL A 548 -13.78 -0.99 31.77
N PHE A 549 -14.65 -1.86 32.30
CA PHE A 549 -16.00 -2.06 31.76
C PHE A 549 -17.05 -1.37 32.63
N THR A 550 -18.22 -1.10 32.03
CA THR A 550 -19.42 -0.60 32.71
C THR A 550 -19.81 -1.50 33.90
N PRO A 551 -20.61 -1.01 34.87
CA PRO A 551 -20.65 -1.53 36.26
C PRO A 551 -21.10 -2.98 36.50
N ASN A 552 -21.43 -3.76 35.46
CA ASN A 552 -22.13 -5.04 35.58
C ASN A 552 -21.31 -6.28 35.19
N ASN A 553 -20.03 -6.17 34.84
CA ASN A 553 -19.18 -7.36 34.62
C ASN A 553 -18.27 -7.62 35.83
N ALA A 554 -18.65 -8.57 36.68
CA ALA A 554 -17.90 -8.94 37.89
C ALA A 554 -16.60 -9.72 37.61
N HIS A 555 -16.37 -10.18 36.37
CA HIS A 555 -15.28 -11.09 36.01
C HIS A 555 -14.65 -10.76 34.64
N PRO A 556 -13.98 -9.61 34.46
CA PRO A 556 -13.40 -9.23 33.18
C PRO A 556 -12.33 -10.23 32.72
N PHE A 557 -12.60 -10.89 31.59
CA PHE A 557 -11.71 -11.82 30.88
C PHE A 557 -11.22 -13.06 31.62
N ASN A 558 -12.00 -13.56 32.59
CA ASN A 558 -11.73 -14.87 33.15
C ASN A 558 -11.78 -15.95 32.05
N THR A 559 -10.81 -16.85 32.07
CA THR A 559 -10.64 -17.91 31.06
C THR A 559 -10.60 -17.35 29.63
N GLY A 560 -10.06 -16.14 29.46
CA GLY A 560 -9.98 -15.47 28.17
C GLY A 560 -8.76 -15.90 27.35
N SER A 561 -8.90 -15.93 26.03
CA SER A 561 -7.82 -16.22 25.09
C SER A 561 -7.98 -15.43 23.80
N PHE A 562 -6.89 -14.81 23.35
CA PHE A 562 -6.79 -14.30 21.99
C PHE A 562 -6.31 -15.41 21.05
N ILE A 563 -6.92 -15.46 19.87
CA ILE A 563 -6.68 -16.53 18.87
C ILE A 563 -6.14 -15.95 17.56
N GLY A 564 -6.69 -14.82 17.12
CA GLY A 564 -6.32 -14.17 15.86
C GLY A 564 -5.87 -12.72 16.06
N ALA A 565 -4.95 -12.27 15.21
CA ALA A 565 -4.43 -10.91 15.23
C ALA A 565 -4.16 -10.40 13.82
N SER A 566 -4.38 -9.11 13.59
CA SER A 566 -4.06 -8.43 12.33
C SER A 566 -3.72 -6.96 12.56
N CYS A 567 -2.56 -6.53 12.08
CA CYS A 567 -2.15 -5.13 12.08
C CYS A 567 -1.90 -4.64 10.65
N THR A 568 -2.47 -3.48 10.31
CA THR A 568 -2.15 -2.74 9.08
C THR A 568 -2.04 -1.25 9.38
N GLY A 569 -0.83 -0.70 9.19
CA GLY A 569 -0.54 0.69 9.56
C GLY A 569 -0.77 0.93 11.06
N ASN A 570 -1.64 1.88 11.39
CA ASN A 570 -1.98 2.20 12.78
C ASN A 570 -3.14 1.36 13.34
N THR A 571 -3.84 0.61 12.49
CA THR A 571 -4.98 -0.20 12.91
C THR A 571 -4.51 -1.60 13.26
N CYS A 572 -4.73 -2.02 14.50
CA CYS A 572 -4.49 -3.39 14.94
C CYS A 572 -5.76 -3.96 15.57
N ILE A 573 -6.01 -5.24 15.31
CA ILE A 573 -7.12 -5.98 15.87
C ILE A 573 -6.60 -7.28 16.47
N ALA A 574 -7.13 -7.65 17.62
CA ALA A 574 -6.99 -8.96 18.21
C ALA A 574 -8.38 -9.52 18.54
N VAL A 575 -8.60 -10.80 18.26
CA VAL A 575 -9.91 -11.46 18.43
C VAL A 575 -9.76 -12.78 19.16
N GLY A 576 -10.80 -13.19 19.86
CA GLY A 576 -10.81 -14.44 20.60
C GLY A 576 -12.11 -14.66 21.35
N SER A 577 -12.00 -15.27 22.53
CA SER A 577 -13.13 -15.53 23.42
C SER A 577 -12.79 -15.34 24.89
N TYR A 578 -13.83 -15.14 25.71
CA TYR A 578 -13.72 -15.07 27.18
C TYR A 578 -14.95 -15.64 27.85
N PHE A 579 -14.84 -16.01 29.12
CA PHE A 579 -15.97 -16.47 29.92
C PHE A 579 -16.55 -15.32 30.75
N ASP A 580 -17.85 -15.06 30.60
CA ASP A 580 -18.54 -13.95 31.28
C ASP A 580 -19.11 -14.32 32.67
N GLY A 581 -18.85 -15.54 33.14
CA GLY A 581 -19.46 -16.12 34.35
C GLY A 581 -20.60 -17.09 34.05
N SER A 582 -21.16 -17.04 32.84
CA SER A 582 -22.27 -17.90 32.40
C SER A 582 -21.91 -18.76 31.18
N THR A 583 -21.26 -18.18 30.17
CA THR A 583 -20.90 -18.87 28.92
C THR A 583 -19.71 -18.16 28.26
N THR A 584 -19.13 -18.82 27.27
CA THR A 584 -18.05 -18.27 26.47
C THR A 584 -18.61 -17.28 25.45
N ARG A 585 -17.99 -16.10 25.37
CA ARG A 585 -18.35 -15.01 24.48
C ARG A 585 -17.20 -14.70 23.52
N PRO A 586 -17.48 -14.38 22.25
CA PRO A 586 -16.50 -13.83 21.36
C PRO A 586 -16.17 -12.40 21.80
N PHE A 587 -14.93 -11.97 21.63
CA PHE A 587 -14.57 -10.57 21.83
C PHE A 587 -13.54 -10.09 20.81
N LEU A 588 -13.49 -8.77 20.69
CA LEU A 588 -12.61 -8.06 19.78
C LEU A 588 -11.97 -6.88 20.51
N ALA A 589 -10.66 -6.77 20.38
CA ALA A 589 -9.89 -5.62 20.82
C ALA A 589 -9.41 -4.85 19.59
N LEU A 590 -9.51 -3.53 19.65
CA LEU A 590 -9.12 -2.60 18.58
C LEU A 590 -8.05 -1.64 19.10
N SER A 591 -7.05 -1.39 18.27
CA SER A 591 -6.11 -0.30 18.45
C SER A 591 -6.05 0.55 17.19
N LYS A 592 -6.03 1.88 17.38
CA LYS A 592 -5.90 2.89 16.32
C LYS A 592 -4.56 3.63 16.34
N ASP A 593 -3.68 3.26 17.27
CA ASP A 593 -2.38 3.89 17.51
C ASP A 593 -1.23 2.86 17.43
N ALA A 594 -1.38 1.92 16.48
CA ALA A 594 -0.44 0.84 16.21
C ALA A 594 -0.21 -0.09 17.42
N GLY A 595 -1.24 -0.38 18.20
CA GLY A 595 -1.21 -1.33 19.30
C GLY A 595 -0.87 -0.73 20.67
N THR A 596 -0.67 0.59 20.80
CA THR A 596 -0.28 1.22 22.07
C THR A 596 -1.42 1.22 23.08
N THR A 597 -2.62 1.61 22.62
CA THR A 597 -3.85 1.57 23.39
C THR A 597 -4.86 0.65 22.70
N TRP A 598 -5.64 -0.05 23.51
CA TRP A 598 -6.67 -0.98 23.05
C TRP A 598 -8.01 -0.63 23.65
N THR A 599 -9.03 -0.62 22.81
CA THR A 599 -10.42 -0.45 23.19
C THR A 599 -11.21 -1.70 22.79
N PHE A 600 -12.34 -1.91 23.47
CA PHE A 600 -13.28 -2.97 23.15
C PHE A 600 -14.52 -2.30 22.58
N PRO A 601 -14.81 -2.43 21.27
CA PRO A 601 -15.96 -1.78 20.67
C PRO A 601 -17.26 -2.20 21.37
N GLU A 602 -18.05 -1.22 21.81
CA GLU A 602 -19.29 -1.46 22.59
C GLU A 602 -20.39 -2.16 21.79
N THR A 603 -20.35 -2.04 20.46
CA THR A 603 -21.41 -2.52 19.56
C THR A 603 -20.86 -3.49 18.53
N ILE A 604 -20.85 -4.78 18.88
CA ILE A 604 -20.99 -5.84 17.90
C ILE A 604 -22.51 -6.11 17.86
N THR A 605 -23.21 -5.61 16.84
CA THR A 605 -24.67 -5.81 16.74
C THR A 605 -24.97 -7.30 16.74
N ALA A 606 -25.92 -7.81 17.52
CA ALA A 606 -26.18 -9.27 17.52
C ALA A 606 -26.61 -9.77 16.12
N PRO A 607 -26.17 -10.97 15.67
CA PRO A 607 -26.61 -11.53 14.40
C PRO A 607 -28.09 -11.87 14.46
N VAL A 608 -28.87 -11.37 13.51
CA VAL A 608 -30.31 -11.64 13.38
C VAL A 608 -30.50 -12.93 12.59
N PHE A 609 -30.20 -14.09 13.20
CA PHE A 609 -30.61 -15.37 12.62
C PHE A 609 -32.06 -15.65 12.99
N THR A 610 -32.98 -15.36 12.06
CA THR A 610 -34.42 -15.67 12.09
C THR A 610 -35.16 -15.15 13.35
N PRO A 611 -36.50 -15.13 13.42
CA PRO A 611 -37.22 -14.37 14.46
C PRO A 611 -37.02 -14.84 15.92
N ASN A 612 -36.24 -15.90 16.17
CA ASN A 612 -36.22 -16.64 17.44
C ASN A 612 -34.82 -16.88 18.05
N ASN A 613 -33.73 -16.25 17.59
CA ASN A 613 -32.45 -16.37 18.29
C ASN A 613 -32.51 -15.61 19.63
N THR A 614 -32.75 -16.33 20.73
CA THR A 614 -32.85 -15.75 22.08
C THR A 614 -31.51 -15.59 22.78
N HIS A 615 -30.42 -16.13 22.22
CA HIS A 615 -29.09 -16.16 22.86
C HIS A 615 -27.92 -15.96 21.87
N PRO A 616 -27.85 -14.81 21.17
CA PRO A 616 -26.74 -14.51 20.28
C PRO A 616 -25.40 -14.57 21.04
N PHE A 617 -24.39 -15.16 20.40
CA PHE A 617 -23.01 -15.28 20.91
C PHE A 617 -22.78 -16.20 22.12
N ASN A 618 -23.75 -17.04 22.51
CA ASN A 618 -23.48 -18.13 23.45
C ASN A 618 -22.41 -19.06 22.89
N ASN A 619 -21.52 -19.57 23.75
CA ASN A 619 -20.40 -20.44 23.39
C ASN A 619 -19.60 -19.94 22.16
N GLY A 620 -19.52 -18.62 21.97
CA GLY A 620 -18.96 -18.00 20.77
C GLY A 620 -17.48 -17.72 20.88
N SER A 621 -16.79 -17.77 19.75
CA SER A 621 -15.36 -17.47 19.65
C SER A 621 -15.00 -16.97 18.26
N PHE A 622 -14.19 -15.91 18.19
CA PHE A 622 -13.51 -15.52 16.96
C PHE A 622 -12.19 -16.27 16.81
N SER A 623 -11.94 -16.86 15.64
CA SER A 623 -10.77 -17.69 15.33
C SER A 623 -9.69 -16.93 14.54
N ARG A 624 -10.10 -16.03 13.64
CA ARG A 624 -9.21 -15.25 12.78
C ARG A 624 -9.75 -13.85 12.53
N ALA A 625 -8.82 -12.92 12.29
CA ALA A 625 -9.14 -11.57 11.84
C ALA A 625 -8.15 -11.14 10.76
N SER A 626 -8.60 -10.26 9.88
CA SER A 626 -7.76 -9.65 8.85
C SER A 626 -8.23 -8.22 8.58
N CYS A 627 -7.30 -7.28 8.51
CA CYS A 627 -7.56 -5.93 8.03
C CYS A 627 -6.80 -5.65 6.74
N ALA A 628 -7.46 -4.95 5.82
CA ALA A 628 -6.83 -4.30 4.69
C ALA A 628 -7.40 -2.89 4.59
N GLY A 629 -6.57 -1.85 4.79
CA GLY A 629 -7.04 -0.47 4.80
C GLY A 629 -8.13 -0.24 5.86
N ASN A 630 -9.31 0.22 5.43
CA ASN A 630 -10.45 0.45 6.32
C ASN A 630 -11.38 -0.76 6.48
N THR A 631 -11.21 -1.81 5.67
CA THR A 631 -12.02 -3.02 5.79
C THR A 631 -11.32 -3.99 6.71
N CYS A 632 -12.01 -4.40 7.76
CA CYS A 632 -11.57 -5.44 8.66
C CYS A 632 -12.65 -6.51 8.80
N ILE A 633 -12.22 -7.75 8.90
CA ILE A 633 -13.07 -8.91 9.11
C ILE A 633 -12.61 -9.69 10.33
N ALA A 634 -13.56 -10.21 11.09
CA ALA A 634 -13.35 -11.19 12.14
C ALA A 634 -14.31 -12.36 11.92
N VAL A 635 -13.80 -13.59 11.99
CA VAL A 635 -14.57 -14.80 11.72
C VAL A 635 -14.44 -15.80 12.84
N GLY A 636 -15.41 -16.70 12.97
CA GLY A 636 -15.42 -17.70 14.03
C GLY A 636 -16.68 -18.56 14.04
N THR A 637 -17.13 -18.89 15.25
CA THR A 637 -18.34 -19.69 15.50
C THR A 637 -19.08 -19.19 16.74
N TYR A 638 -20.36 -19.52 16.83
CA TYR A 638 -21.17 -19.34 18.04
C TYR A 638 -22.33 -20.33 18.06
N ASP A 639 -22.98 -20.49 19.21
CA ASP A 639 -24.16 -21.32 19.42
C ASP A 639 -25.43 -20.48 19.35
N ASP A 640 -26.44 -20.94 18.62
CA ASP A 640 -27.73 -20.24 18.49
C ASP A 640 -28.72 -20.49 19.64
N GLY A 641 -28.29 -21.17 20.71
CA GLY A 641 -29.10 -21.48 21.88
C GLY A 641 -29.75 -22.87 21.83
N ASN A 642 -29.64 -23.59 20.71
CA ASN A 642 -30.06 -24.99 20.57
C ASN A 642 -28.87 -25.95 20.43
N PHE A 643 -27.69 -25.60 20.96
CA PHE A 643 -26.45 -26.37 20.84
C PHE A 643 -25.97 -26.53 19.39
N THR A 644 -26.38 -25.60 18.52
CA THR A 644 -26.06 -25.66 17.11
C THR A 644 -25.04 -24.61 16.75
N ALA A 645 -23.85 -25.06 16.32
CA ALA A 645 -22.78 -24.17 15.90
C ALA A 645 -23.17 -23.42 14.61
N ARG A 646 -23.03 -22.10 14.63
CA ARG A 646 -23.28 -21.20 13.50
C ARG A 646 -22.00 -20.46 13.12
N PRO A 647 -21.79 -20.19 11.83
CA PRO A 647 -20.66 -19.39 11.38
C PRO A 647 -20.80 -17.95 11.88
N LEU A 648 -19.75 -17.44 12.51
CA LEU A 648 -19.65 -16.07 12.99
C LEU A 648 -18.83 -15.25 11.99
N LEU A 649 -19.37 -14.14 11.49
CA LEU A 649 -18.64 -13.21 10.64
C LEU A 649 -19.04 -11.78 11.00
N ALA A 650 -18.08 -11.02 11.50
CA ALA A 650 -18.21 -9.60 11.79
C ALA A 650 -17.36 -8.80 10.81
N LEU A 651 -17.90 -7.67 10.34
CA LEU A 651 -17.29 -6.80 9.36
C LEU A 651 -17.20 -5.37 9.90
N SER A 652 -16.08 -4.72 9.63
CA SER A 652 -15.93 -3.28 9.80
C SER A 652 -15.48 -2.63 8.50
N LYS A 653 -16.06 -1.46 8.17
CA LYS A 653 -15.70 -0.63 7.01
C LYS A 653 -14.98 0.66 7.39
N ASP A 654 -14.76 0.87 8.69
CA ASP A 654 -14.19 2.08 9.27
C ASP A 654 -12.95 1.78 10.14
N ALA A 655 -12.15 0.82 9.66
CA ALA A 655 -10.92 0.33 10.26
C ALA A 655 -11.14 -0.26 11.68
N GLY A 656 -12.25 -0.96 11.90
CA GLY A 656 -12.55 -1.66 13.14
C GLY A 656 -13.29 -0.84 14.19
N THR A 657 -13.73 0.39 13.89
CA THR A 657 -14.45 1.24 14.87
C THR A 657 -15.86 0.72 15.11
N THR A 658 -16.58 0.39 14.06
CA THR A 658 -17.92 -0.21 14.11
C THR A 658 -17.91 -1.58 13.45
N TRP A 659 -18.70 -2.50 14.01
CA TRP A 659 -18.81 -3.88 13.54
C TRP A 659 -20.26 -4.26 13.28
N THR A 660 -20.52 -4.82 12.11
CA THR A 660 -21.84 -5.30 11.70
C THR A 660 -21.78 -6.74 11.23
N TYR A 661 -22.92 -7.44 11.36
CA TYR A 661 -23.13 -8.73 10.71
C TYR A 661 -23.77 -8.50 9.35
N PRO A 662 -23.21 -9.06 8.26
CA PRO A 662 -23.83 -8.94 6.96
C PRO A 662 -25.15 -9.73 6.91
N GLU A 663 -26.26 -9.04 6.59
CA GLU A 663 -27.58 -9.65 6.47
C GLU A 663 -27.62 -10.80 5.43
N ALA A 664 -26.79 -10.74 4.39
CA ALA A 664 -26.77 -11.71 3.28
C ALA A 664 -26.23 -13.12 3.65
N ILE A 665 -25.54 -13.28 4.78
CA ILE A 665 -25.05 -14.61 5.24
C ILE A 665 -26.20 -15.43 5.87
N THR A 666 -27.35 -14.81 6.14
CA THR A 666 -28.47 -15.46 6.84
C THR A 666 -29.26 -16.46 5.99
N ALA A 667 -29.10 -16.49 4.66
CA ALA A 667 -29.82 -17.43 3.80
C ALA A 667 -29.16 -17.68 2.42
N PRO A 668 -28.03 -18.40 2.32
CA PRO A 668 -27.54 -18.83 1.02
C PRO A 668 -28.34 -20.01 0.48
N VAL A 669 -29.01 -19.80 -0.64
CA VAL A 669 -29.64 -20.88 -1.42
C VAL A 669 -28.52 -21.61 -2.17
N PHE A 670 -27.81 -22.52 -1.49
CA PHE A 670 -26.69 -23.25 -2.07
C PHE A 670 -27.08 -24.28 -3.13
N THR A 671 -28.35 -24.67 -3.17
CA THR A 671 -28.95 -25.42 -4.28
C THR A 671 -30.46 -25.10 -4.35
N PRO A 672 -31.12 -25.25 -5.50
CA PRO A 672 -32.57 -25.06 -5.63
C PRO A 672 -33.44 -25.91 -4.68
N ASN A 673 -32.86 -26.91 -4.00
CA ASN A 673 -33.56 -27.89 -3.17
C ASN A 673 -33.06 -27.95 -1.70
N ASN A 674 -32.07 -27.14 -1.28
CA ASN A 674 -31.60 -27.17 0.11
C ASN A 674 -32.46 -26.23 0.99
N ILE A 675 -33.37 -26.83 1.74
CA ILE A 675 -34.27 -26.16 2.69
C ILE A 675 -33.66 -25.91 4.09
N TYR A 676 -32.41 -26.32 4.34
CA TYR A 676 -31.68 -26.11 5.61
C TYR A 676 -30.27 -25.54 5.38
N PRO A 677 -30.11 -24.34 4.80
CA PRO A 677 -28.80 -23.72 4.69
C PRO A 677 -28.22 -23.47 6.10
N PHE A 678 -27.01 -23.99 6.33
CA PHE A 678 -26.30 -24.01 7.61
C PHE A 678 -27.01 -24.75 8.74
N ASN A 679 -27.29 -26.06 8.64
CA ASN A 679 -27.75 -26.82 9.81
C ASN A 679 -26.73 -26.79 10.96
N SER A 680 -25.43 -26.71 10.66
CA SER A 680 -24.33 -26.38 11.60
C SER A 680 -23.15 -25.81 10.80
N GLY A 681 -22.23 -25.04 11.38
CA GLY A 681 -21.03 -24.55 10.69
C GLY A 681 -20.17 -23.57 11.48
N TYR A 682 -19.00 -23.24 10.91
CA TYR A 682 -18.02 -22.31 11.49
C TYR A 682 -17.14 -21.70 10.40
N PHE A 683 -16.50 -20.56 10.71
CA PHE A 683 -15.38 -20.01 9.94
C PHE A 683 -14.07 -20.11 10.74
N ASN A 684 -12.98 -20.48 10.06
CA ASN A 684 -11.65 -20.69 10.64
C ASN A 684 -10.53 -19.89 9.96
N GLY A 685 -10.78 -19.30 8.79
CA GLY A 685 -9.81 -18.48 8.08
C GLY A 685 -10.44 -17.20 7.54
N ALA A 686 -9.66 -16.12 7.53
CA ALA A 686 -10.07 -14.85 6.95
C ALA A 686 -8.87 -14.18 6.28
N THR A 687 -9.08 -13.62 5.08
CA THR A 687 -8.08 -12.79 4.40
C THR A 687 -8.76 -11.59 3.76
N GLY A 688 -8.25 -10.41 4.06
CA GLY A 688 -8.61 -9.15 3.41
C GLY A 688 -7.44 -8.65 2.58
N PHE A 689 -7.69 -8.18 1.36
CA PHE A 689 -6.67 -7.57 0.53
C PHE A 689 -7.24 -6.49 -0.37
N ASN A 690 -6.37 -5.60 -0.79
CA ASN A 690 -6.68 -4.61 -1.81
C ASN A 690 -6.32 -5.21 -3.17
N SER A 691 -7.30 -5.41 -4.05
CA SER A 691 -6.97 -5.76 -5.43
C SER A 691 -6.43 -4.52 -6.16
N LEU A 692 -5.54 -4.73 -7.12
CA LEU A 692 -5.02 -3.63 -7.95
C LEU A 692 -6.18 -2.97 -8.71
N LEU A 693 -6.12 -1.64 -8.76
CA LEU A 693 -6.97 -0.82 -9.62
C LEU A 693 -6.72 -1.25 -11.07
N TYR A 694 -7.73 -1.77 -11.76
CA TYR A 694 -7.70 -1.78 -13.22
C TYR A 694 -8.16 -0.40 -13.69
N PRO A 695 -7.30 0.39 -14.36
CA PRO A 695 -7.80 1.48 -15.18
C PRO A 695 -8.77 0.87 -16.20
N LYS A 696 -9.98 1.41 -16.32
CA LYS A 696 -10.97 1.02 -17.34
C LYS A 696 -10.42 0.99 -18.78
N SER A 697 -9.25 1.61 -19.03
CA SER A 697 -8.58 1.63 -20.33
C SER A 697 -7.92 0.31 -20.76
N LEU A 698 -7.90 -0.76 -19.94
CA LEU A 698 -7.30 -2.05 -20.29
C LEU A 698 -8.30 -3.17 -20.65
N HIS A 699 -9.59 -2.85 -20.81
CA HIS A 699 -10.62 -3.83 -21.20
C HIS A 699 -10.55 -4.34 -22.66
N PHE A 700 -9.58 -3.90 -23.48
CA PHE A 700 -9.56 -4.22 -24.92
C PHE A 700 -8.79 -5.50 -25.32
N LEU A 701 -8.32 -6.33 -24.36
CA LEU A 701 -7.55 -7.54 -24.71
C LEU A 701 -8.06 -8.87 -24.11
N SER A 702 -9.25 -8.94 -23.50
CA SER A 702 -9.81 -10.22 -23.00
C SER A 702 -10.99 -10.80 -23.80
N GLU A 703 -11.33 -10.24 -24.97
CA GLU A 703 -12.39 -10.78 -25.85
C GLU A 703 -11.91 -10.90 -27.30
N ARG A 704 -10.92 -11.76 -27.56
CA ARG A 704 -10.71 -12.39 -28.88
C ARG A 704 -10.17 -13.81 -28.74
N SER A 705 -11.04 -14.72 -28.31
CA SER A 705 -10.88 -16.15 -28.62
C SER A 705 -12.24 -16.83 -28.64
N ALA A 706 -13.11 -16.36 -29.53
CA ALA A 706 -14.28 -17.09 -29.98
C ALA A 706 -14.54 -16.73 -31.45
N ALA A 707 -13.65 -17.19 -32.33
CA ALA A 707 -13.89 -17.19 -33.77
C ALA A 707 -13.24 -18.43 -34.41
N LYS A 708 -14.09 -19.45 -34.60
CA LYS A 708 -14.15 -20.45 -35.67
C LYS A 708 -12.86 -20.97 -36.30
N LEU A 709 -12.75 -22.30 -36.32
CA LEU A 709 -12.11 -23.08 -37.37
C LEU A 709 -12.94 -24.35 -37.63
N PRO A 710 -12.85 -24.91 -38.85
CA PRO A 710 -13.69 -24.67 -40.02
C PRO A 710 -15.10 -25.30 -39.93
#